data_AF-A0AAE0HBN6-F1
#
_entry.id   AF-A0AAE0HBN6-F1
#
_cell.length_a   1.000
_cell.length_b   1.000
_cell.length_c   1.000
_cell.angle_alpha   90.00
_cell.angle_beta   90.00
_cell.angle_gamma   90.00
#
_symmetry.space_group_name_H-M   'P 1'
#
loop_
_entity.id
_entity.type
_entity.pdbx_description
1 polymer ?
#
loop_
_entity_poly.entity_id
_entity_poly.type
_entity_poly.pdbx_seq_one_letter_code
_entity_poly.pdbx_strand_id
1 'polypeptide(L)'
;MSAPRRHCFPWASRITTTITTPMTTATTAITAIIDPAVATTAAAALCAVATHRLGVGASPSAHIRSELVCWALLRLLVAGLRRWGSRRGGDRGEVGEGWELVDGGESAGEGGSEGGSRSPSARAASGWSVSVVALALAVVSGFAAEVGVLVLFPVLTPLVLVADRKLRPEIQASESRFAALANSVWGTALVALVAVSAAVRGSSLETLLLIIPLVALLVVYVALIPRTVDGPRLLPYIPDLEEAIPVISTRVWVLFLGMLGIQVYMFGIHSIELGFTPYLLGLVKAGFWYFAIQTARHTSWCTVTAIGTFGLVASRDPWVQISELEALSPVIASILVLAQIILMVPKRLNGRLILWTLFLVSVGPYLANVVAIQRANYSAVHAAEHPVEVLMRVAKAEFDQLLERQSKTYTAAVKEYQRRYGVEPPPGFKEWYEYAVDNQSPIIDEFDMIYESVSPFWRISGKEVVQIMNAAHQTPDIDLWLCSFSGATAETRCEHPTRYSDRHTGDMFNKLLGDIKGLIPDAKFLVNHLDEPRVLISPGADSSNPFSVIDLSEQPTWKAITKFCPSKPQEGHENPLETLGLPFVTNLTTTLDLCNHPEYAHMHGLFQAPPSFKLIEGLVPVLSTGAPSTMSDILLPSPAYIVEPQFHYNPTSDPPWPAKSNHLYWAGSTTGAVASDSPPNNWQTFHRQRFLTLAQNLAPSNHHPHTYLHQTRGATTQKLTTAQSTFLNPRHYAVAPTRIFQCTTPLPCRQQQTHFRRLPWQASDAALGAKLAFDLDGNGISGRFYKLLASRSLVLKQTVLREWHDERLRPWVHYVPVSLGMGEVPEVVEWFLGSGRGGERARELGEAGREWFGRAMREVDPRIIIKTEPMS
;
A
#
# COMPACT_ATOMS: atom_id res chain seq x y z
N MET A 1 49.02 -19.22 -0.66
CA MET A 1 49.51 -20.46 -1.29
C MET A 1 48.31 -21.27 -1.74
N SER A 2 48.26 -21.52 -3.06
CA SER A 2 47.58 -22.59 -3.82
C SER A 2 46.37 -23.34 -3.24
N ALA A 3 45.23 -23.24 -3.95
CA ALA A 3 44.06 -24.11 -3.90
C ALA A 3 44.32 -25.55 -4.40
N PRO A 4 43.45 -26.53 -4.08
CA PRO A 4 43.40 -27.79 -4.80
C PRO A 4 42.26 -27.86 -5.83
N ARG A 5 42.58 -28.57 -6.90
CA ARG A 5 41.90 -28.71 -8.19
C ARG A 5 40.77 -29.74 -8.13
N ARG A 6 39.74 -29.50 -8.95
CA ARG A 6 38.72 -30.48 -9.34
C ARG A 6 39.31 -31.50 -10.32
N HIS A 7 38.95 -32.78 -10.12
CA HIS A 7 39.19 -33.86 -11.06
C HIS A 7 38.30 -33.72 -12.30
N CYS A 8 38.94 -33.77 -13.47
CA CYS A 8 38.34 -34.07 -14.77
C CYS A 8 38.84 -35.44 -15.23
N PHE A 9 38.00 -36.15 -16.01
CA PHE A 9 38.25 -37.13 -17.09
C PHE A 9 37.15 -38.22 -17.08
N PRO A 10 36.88 -38.98 -18.17
CA PRO A 10 37.11 -38.74 -19.61
C PRO A 10 35.93 -39.25 -20.50
N TRP A 11 35.37 -38.43 -21.39
CA TRP A 11 34.75 -38.97 -22.62
C TRP A 11 34.85 -38.02 -23.82
N ALA A 12 36.02 -37.40 -23.96
CA ALA A 12 36.37 -36.53 -25.08
C ALA A 12 37.51 -37.16 -25.89
N SER A 13 37.22 -38.24 -26.63
CA SER A 13 38.11 -38.77 -27.69
C SER A 13 37.46 -39.90 -28.48
N ARG A 14 36.36 -39.64 -29.18
CA ARG A 14 35.90 -40.38 -30.37
C ARG A 14 34.63 -39.72 -30.89
N ILE A 15 34.79 -38.86 -31.88
CA ILE A 15 33.94 -38.51 -33.04
C ILE A 15 34.50 -37.16 -33.53
N THR A 16 35.70 -37.25 -34.09
CA THR A 16 36.28 -36.21 -34.96
C THR A 16 36.43 -36.85 -36.32
N THR A 17 35.30 -36.93 -37.04
CA THR A 17 35.23 -36.97 -38.50
C THR A 17 33.75 -36.99 -38.88
N THR A 18 33.38 -36.18 -39.86
CA THR A 18 32.03 -35.98 -40.43
C THR A 18 30.97 -35.38 -39.50
N ILE A 19 30.81 -34.05 -39.57
CA ILE A 19 29.57 -33.32 -39.92
C ILE A 19 29.96 -31.83 -39.90
N THR A 20 30.26 -31.29 -41.08
CA THR A 20 30.20 -29.86 -41.38
C THR A 20 28.79 -29.57 -41.90
N THR A 21 27.88 -29.15 -41.00
CA THR A 21 26.64 -28.48 -41.39
C THR A 21 26.44 -27.28 -40.47
N PRO A 22 26.22 -26.07 -41.01
CA PRO A 22 26.17 -24.86 -40.20
C PRO A 22 24.84 -24.73 -39.46
N MET A 23 24.92 -24.22 -38.24
CA MET A 23 23.83 -23.90 -37.31
C MET A 23 22.97 -22.70 -37.77
N THR A 24 22.88 -22.45 -39.08
CA THR A 24 22.17 -21.34 -39.72
C THR A 24 20.81 -21.72 -40.28
N THR A 25 20.45 -23.01 -40.33
CA THR A 25 19.22 -23.52 -40.96
C THR A 25 17.98 -23.47 -40.05
N ALA A 26 18.13 -23.49 -38.72
CA ALA A 26 16.98 -23.41 -37.80
C ALA A 26 16.40 -21.98 -37.70
N THR A 27 17.25 -20.96 -37.72
CA THR A 27 16.85 -19.54 -37.69
C THR A 27 16.33 -19.03 -39.03
N THR A 28 16.80 -19.59 -40.15
CA THR A 28 16.32 -19.24 -41.50
C THR A 28 14.98 -19.87 -41.85
N ALA A 29 14.64 -21.02 -41.25
CA ALA A 29 13.34 -21.67 -41.47
C ALA A 29 12.15 -20.90 -40.83
N ILE A 30 12.36 -20.22 -39.70
CA ILE A 30 11.30 -19.42 -39.02
C ILE A 30 11.07 -18.08 -39.74
N THR A 31 12.12 -17.48 -40.31
CA THR A 31 12.01 -16.23 -41.09
C THR A 31 11.37 -16.42 -42.48
N ALA A 32 11.20 -17.66 -42.94
CA ALA A 32 10.55 -17.96 -44.22
C ALA A 32 9.01 -18.08 -44.13
N ILE A 33 8.43 -18.08 -42.92
CA ILE A 33 7.00 -18.40 -42.68
C ILE A 33 6.19 -17.19 -42.18
N ILE A 34 6.84 -16.19 -41.58
CA ILE A 34 6.18 -15.05 -40.93
C ILE A 34 6.58 -13.75 -41.62
N ASP A 35 5.59 -12.91 -41.96
CA ASP A 35 5.84 -11.61 -42.55
C ASP A 35 6.60 -10.69 -41.56
N PRO A 36 7.63 -9.93 -41.99
CA PRO A 36 8.35 -8.98 -41.14
C PRO A 36 7.44 -7.98 -40.41
N ALA A 37 6.31 -7.58 -41.00
CA ALA A 37 5.33 -6.70 -40.37
C ALA A 37 4.66 -7.36 -39.14
N VAL A 38 4.42 -8.68 -39.19
CA VAL A 38 3.86 -9.44 -38.07
C VAL A 38 4.90 -9.58 -36.95
N ALA A 39 6.16 -9.86 -37.30
CA ALA A 39 7.25 -9.96 -36.33
C ALA A 39 7.50 -8.63 -35.59
N THR A 40 7.48 -7.51 -36.32
CA THR A 40 7.64 -6.16 -35.73
C THR A 40 6.45 -5.76 -34.87
N THR A 41 5.23 -6.12 -35.26
CA THR A 41 4.02 -5.95 -34.42
C THR A 41 4.16 -6.70 -33.09
N ALA A 42 4.60 -7.96 -33.13
CA ALA A 42 4.81 -8.77 -31.93
C ALA A 42 5.89 -8.18 -31.03
N ALA A 43 7.02 -7.76 -31.60
CA ALA A 43 8.11 -7.14 -30.87
C ALA A 43 7.70 -5.81 -30.21
N ALA A 44 6.93 -4.97 -30.92
CA ALA A 44 6.38 -3.74 -30.36
C ALA A 44 5.46 -4.03 -29.16
N ALA A 45 4.60 -5.05 -29.24
CA ALA A 45 3.73 -5.45 -28.14
C ALA A 45 4.50 -5.94 -26.91
N LEU A 46 5.53 -6.77 -27.11
CA LEU A 46 6.39 -7.24 -26.02
C LEU A 46 7.18 -6.09 -25.37
N CYS A 47 7.72 -5.16 -26.17
CA CYS A 47 8.37 -3.97 -25.63
C CYS A 47 7.38 -3.09 -24.86
N ALA A 48 6.14 -2.91 -25.33
CA ALA A 48 5.12 -2.14 -24.61
C ALA A 48 4.80 -2.77 -23.24
N VAL A 49 4.61 -4.09 -23.18
CA VAL A 49 4.41 -4.82 -21.91
C VAL A 49 5.60 -4.63 -20.97
N ALA A 50 6.82 -4.79 -21.48
CA ALA A 50 8.03 -4.66 -20.68
C ALA A 50 8.23 -3.21 -20.18
N THR A 51 7.91 -2.19 -20.99
CA THR A 51 7.93 -0.78 -20.57
C THR A 51 6.98 -0.56 -19.39
N HIS A 52 5.75 -1.09 -19.45
CA HIS A 52 4.81 -0.95 -18.35
C HIS A 52 5.24 -1.73 -17.11
N ARG A 53 5.71 -2.98 -17.24
CA ARG A 53 6.18 -3.79 -16.09
C ARG A 53 7.37 -3.17 -15.38
N LEU A 54 8.36 -2.68 -16.12
CA LEU A 54 9.56 -2.04 -15.57
C LEU A 54 9.29 -0.62 -15.04
N GLY A 55 8.24 0.04 -15.55
CA GLY A 55 7.81 1.35 -15.07
C GLY A 55 6.99 1.30 -13.77
N VAL A 56 6.31 0.19 -13.49
CA VAL A 56 5.59 0.02 -12.22
C VAL A 56 6.61 -0.04 -11.07
N GLY A 57 6.49 0.88 -10.11
CA GLY A 57 7.40 1.02 -8.97
C GLY A 57 8.73 1.74 -9.28
N ALA A 58 8.94 2.20 -10.51
CA ALA A 58 10.10 3.02 -10.83
C ALA A 58 9.95 4.43 -10.24
N SER A 59 11.06 4.97 -9.73
CA SER A 59 11.06 6.34 -9.21
C SER A 59 10.78 7.37 -10.31
N PRO A 60 10.26 8.56 -9.98
CA PRO A 60 10.05 9.64 -10.95
C PRO A 60 11.34 10.01 -11.71
N SER A 61 12.49 9.98 -11.03
CA SER A 61 13.80 10.24 -11.65
C SER A 61 14.22 9.09 -12.58
N ALA A 62 13.83 7.84 -12.31
CA ALA A 62 14.05 6.73 -13.22
C ALA A 62 13.20 6.87 -14.50
N HIS A 63 11.95 7.34 -14.40
CA HIS A 63 11.12 7.65 -15.56
C HIS A 63 11.78 8.70 -16.47
N ILE A 64 12.21 9.84 -15.94
CA ILE A 64 12.83 10.91 -16.74
C ILE A 64 14.15 10.44 -17.38
N ARG A 65 15.00 9.73 -16.63
CA ARG A 65 16.29 9.24 -17.17
C ARG A 65 16.11 8.13 -18.21
N SER A 66 15.11 7.28 -18.04
CA SER A 66 14.79 6.27 -19.06
C SER A 66 14.43 6.91 -20.40
N GLU A 67 13.83 8.11 -20.41
CA GLU A 67 13.58 8.83 -21.65
C GLU A 67 14.88 9.34 -22.30
N LEU A 68 15.81 9.90 -21.52
CA LEU A 68 17.12 10.32 -22.03
C LEU A 68 17.84 9.15 -22.73
N VAL A 69 17.87 7.99 -22.07
CA VAL A 69 18.44 6.74 -22.63
C VAL A 69 17.67 6.31 -23.89
N CYS A 70 16.33 6.30 -23.83
CA CYS A 70 15.48 5.93 -24.95
C CYS A 70 15.78 6.74 -26.21
N TRP A 71 15.77 8.07 -26.10
CA TRP A 71 15.94 8.97 -27.25
C TRP A 71 17.38 9.01 -27.79
N ALA A 72 18.38 8.68 -26.97
CA ALA A 72 19.76 8.49 -27.45
C ALA A 72 19.92 7.17 -28.22
N LEU A 73 19.39 6.07 -27.68
CA LEU A 73 19.45 4.76 -28.33
C LEU A 73 18.63 4.74 -29.62
N LEU A 74 17.42 5.34 -29.62
CA LEU A 74 16.57 5.41 -30.80
C LEU A 74 17.29 6.13 -31.97
N ARG A 75 18.04 7.20 -31.69
CA ARG A 75 18.86 7.90 -32.68
C ARG A 75 19.92 7.00 -33.30
N LEU A 76 20.58 6.16 -32.49
CA LEU A 76 21.58 5.20 -32.96
C LEU A 76 20.95 4.07 -33.78
N LEU A 77 19.83 3.52 -33.33
CA LEU A 77 19.12 2.43 -34.00
C LEU A 77 18.68 2.85 -35.42
N VAL A 78 18.06 4.02 -35.55
CA VAL A 78 17.58 4.53 -36.85
C VAL A 78 18.73 4.90 -37.78
N ALA A 79 19.82 5.48 -37.25
CA ALA A 79 21.04 5.72 -38.04
C ALA A 79 21.69 4.41 -38.54
N GLY A 80 21.62 3.33 -37.74
CA GLY A 80 22.08 2.00 -38.09
C GLY A 80 21.35 1.39 -39.29
N LEU A 81 20.01 1.48 -39.35
CA LEU A 81 19.26 0.99 -40.53
C LEU A 81 19.58 1.75 -41.79
N ARG A 82 19.73 3.07 -41.72
CA ARG A 82 20.06 3.87 -42.91
C ARG A 82 21.39 3.43 -43.50
N ARG A 83 22.40 3.20 -42.65
CA ARG A 83 23.72 2.68 -43.08
C ARG A 83 23.64 1.24 -43.61
N TRP A 84 22.82 0.39 -43.01
CA TRP A 84 22.63 -1.00 -43.44
C TRP A 84 21.87 -1.11 -44.78
N GLY A 85 20.79 -0.35 -44.94
CA GLY A 85 20.01 -0.27 -46.18
C GLY A 85 20.84 0.29 -47.34
N SER A 86 21.65 1.33 -47.08
CA SER A 86 22.54 1.91 -48.08
C SER A 86 23.70 0.97 -48.48
N ARG A 87 24.11 0.02 -47.62
CA ARG A 87 25.12 -1.00 -47.94
C ARG A 87 24.58 -2.19 -48.74
N ARG A 88 23.29 -2.56 -48.59
CA ARG A 88 22.65 -3.61 -49.40
C ARG A 88 22.14 -3.13 -50.76
N GLY A 89 21.89 -1.83 -50.91
CA GLY A 89 21.53 -1.23 -52.20
C GLY A 89 22.67 -1.15 -53.22
N GLY A 90 23.90 -1.48 -52.83
CA GLY A 90 25.07 -1.49 -53.72
C GLY A 90 25.37 -2.83 -54.39
N ASP A 91 24.60 -3.90 -54.12
CA ASP A 91 24.97 -5.26 -54.55
C ASP A 91 23.75 -6.14 -54.94
N ARG A 92 22.87 -5.58 -55.79
CA ARG A 92 21.93 -6.37 -56.60
C ARG A 92 21.88 -5.80 -58.01
N GLY A 93 22.59 -6.48 -58.92
CA GLY A 93 22.28 -6.43 -60.35
C GLY A 93 20.86 -6.94 -60.60
N GLU A 94 20.22 -6.28 -61.56
CA GLU A 94 19.08 -6.70 -62.39
C GLU A 94 18.42 -8.04 -62.04
N VAL A 95 17.20 -8.02 -61.48
CA VAL A 95 16.10 -8.92 -61.87
C VAL A 95 14.75 -8.26 -61.52
N GLY A 96 13.94 -7.98 -62.54
CA GLY A 96 12.47 -8.11 -62.46
C GLY A 96 11.66 -6.84 -62.18
N GLU A 97 11.39 -6.06 -63.24
CA GLU A 97 10.16 -5.29 -63.38
C GLU A 97 8.92 -6.20 -63.28
N GLY A 98 7.81 -5.66 -62.80
CA GLY A 98 6.53 -6.35 -62.90
C GLY A 98 5.43 -5.73 -62.04
N TRP A 99 4.89 -4.58 -62.46
CA TRP A 99 3.52 -4.15 -62.18
C TRP A 99 3.08 -3.18 -63.29
N GLU A 100 2.69 -3.73 -64.45
CA GLU A 100 1.85 -3.03 -65.42
C GLU A 100 0.40 -3.08 -64.94
N LEU A 101 -0.20 -1.90 -64.74
CA LEU A 101 -1.65 -1.73 -64.64
C LEU A 101 -2.16 -1.44 -66.05
N VAL A 102 -3.01 -2.35 -66.53
CA VAL A 102 -3.79 -2.25 -67.76
C VAL A 102 -4.75 -1.07 -67.65
N ASP A 103 -4.63 -0.10 -68.56
CA ASP A 103 -5.77 0.73 -68.98
C ASP A 103 -5.70 0.91 -70.50
N GLY A 104 -6.76 0.43 -71.17
CA GLY A 104 -6.99 0.61 -72.60
C GLY A 104 -7.81 1.88 -72.86
N GLY A 105 -7.41 2.63 -73.88
CA GLY A 105 -8.16 3.77 -74.41
C GLY A 105 -7.34 4.58 -75.41
N GLU A 106 -7.61 4.36 -76.69
CA GLU A 106 -6.98 5.05 -77.84
C GLU A 106 -7.40 6.53 -78.01
N SER A 107 -6.50 7.28 -78.67
CA SER A 107 -6.69 8.51 -79.46
C SER A 107 -6.88 9.84 -78.71
N ALA A 108 -6.31 11.00 -79.08
CA ALA A 108 -5.35 11.42 -80.11
C ALA A 108 -4.86 12.86 -79.77
N GLY A 109 -3.73 13.28 -80.35
CA GLY A 109 -3.49 14.69 -80.74
C GLY A 109 -2.50 15.53 -79.92
N GLU A 110 -1.27 15.58 -80.43
CA GLU A 110 -0.36 16.74 -80.62
C GLU A 110 -0.15 17.84 -79.54
N GLY A 111 1.13 18.20 -79.35
CA GLY A 111 1.57 19.57 -79.06
C GLY A 111 2.54 19.70 -77.88
N GLY A 112 3.84 19.77 -78.17
CA GLY A 112 4.90 19.87 -77.16
C GLY A 112 5.01 21.23 -76.46
N SER A 113 5.58 21.20 -75.25
CA SER A 113 6.38 22.29 -74.66
C SER A 113 7.08 21.75 -73.41
N GLU A 114 8.40 21.85 -73.39
CA GLU A 114 9.29 21.45 -72.30
C GLU A 114 8.92 22.10 -70.97
N GLY A 115 8.49 21.28 -70.01
CA GLY A 115 8.35 21.66 -68.61
C GLY A 115 9.14 20.66 -67.77
N GLY A 116 10.34 21.03 -67.33
CA GLY A 116 11.19 20.22 -66.46
C GLY A 116 10.43 19.74 -65.23
N SER A 117 10.18 18.43 -65.17
CA SER A 117 9.61 17.74 -64.02
C SER A 117 10.60 17.81 -62.85
N ARG A 118 10.42 18.78 -61.95
CA ARG A 118 10.99 18.70 -60.60
C ARG A 118 10.43 17.46 -59.93
N SER A 119 11.29 16.52 -59.59
CA SER A 119 11.01 15.46 -58.62
C SER A 119 10.47 16.11 -57.32
N PRO A 120 9.45 15.52 -56.66
CA PRO A 120 8.95 16.07 -55.41
C PRO A 120 10.04 15.91 -54.35
N SER A 121 10.67 17.01 -53.96
CA SER A 121 11.55 17.02 -52.80
C SER A 121 10.76 16.60 -51.57
N ALA A 122 11.26 15.59 -50.84
CA ALA A 122 10.72 15.20 -49.55
C ALA A 122 10.68 16.45 -48.66
N ARG A 123 9.48 16.92 -48.28
CA ARG A 123 9.33 18.08 -47.40
C ARG A 123 9.90 17.71 -46.03
N ALA A 124 10.94 18.40 -45.57
CA ALA A 124 11.45 18.25 -44.21
C ALA A 124 10.41 18.73 -43.18
N ALA A 125 10.38 18.09 -42.00
CA ALA A 125 9.48 18.49 -40.91
C ALA A 125 9.77 19.94 -40.46
N SER A 126 8.72 20.74 -40.23
CA SER A 126 8.91 22.12 -39.80
C SER A 126 9.47 22.20 -38.38
N GLY A 127 10.37 23.17 -38.14
CA GLY A 127 10.94 23.40 -36.81
C GLY A 127 9.88 23.64 -35.74
N TRP A 128 8.75 24.25 -36.08
CA TRP A 128 7.62 24.40 -35.15
C TRP A 128 6.99 23.05 -34.78
N SER A 129 6.69 22.19 -35.76
CA SER A 129 6.07 20.86 -35.52
C SER A 129 6.95 19.99 -34.62
N VAL A 130 8.27 20.00 -34.87
CA VAL A 130 9.24 19.24 -34.08
C VAL A 130 9.33 19.74 -32.63
N SER A 131 9.18 21.05 -32.38
CA SER A 131 9.14 21.61 -31.03
C SER A 131 7.88 21.21 -30.29
N VAL A 132 6.72 21.26 -30.95
CA VAL A 132 5.43 20.89 -30.35
C VAL A 132 5.44 19.41 -29.94
N VAL A 133 5.93 18.53 -30.82
CA VAL A 133 6.04 17.09 -30.49
C VAL A 133 7.03 16.85 -29.34
N ALA A 134 8.19 17.52 -29.33
CA ALA A 134 9.15 17.40 -28.23
C ALA A 134 8.57 17.87 -26.89
N LEU A 135 7.85 18.99 -26.88
CA LEU A 135 7.19 19.51 -25.67
C LEU A 135 6.07 18.55 -25.20
N ALA A 136 5.25 18.04 -26.12
CA ALA A 136 4.20 17.09 -25.79
C ALA A 136 4.76 15.79 -25.17
N LEU A 137 5.85 15.24 -25.74
CA LEU A 137 6.56 14.10 -25.16
C LEU A 137 7.10 14.41 -23.75
N ALA A 138 7.65 15.60 -23.55
CA ALA A 138 8.15 16.01 -22.25
C ALA A 138 7.03 16.11 -21.21
N VAL A 139 5.88 16.70 -21.56
CA VAL A 139 4.68 16.76 -20.71
C VAL A 139 4.23 15.35 -20.33
N VAL A 140 4.11 14.45 -21.31
CA VAL A 140 3.66 13.06 -21.07
C VAL A 140 4.58 12.35 -20.09
N SER A 141 5.89 12.44 -20.30
CA SER A 141 6.87 11.78 -19.42
C SER A 141 6.93 12.42 -18.03
N GLY A 142 6.71 13.74 -17.90
CA GLY A 142 6.58 14.42 -16.61
C GLY A 142 5.36 13.92 -15.83
N PHE A 143 4.19 13.84 -16.48
CA PHE A 143 2.99 13.27 -15.86
C PHE A 143 3.16 11.79 -15.53
N ALA A 144 3.78 11.00 -16.40
CA ALA A 144 4.06 9.59 -16.14
C ALA A 144 5.07 9.42 -14.98
N ALA A 145 5.99 10.35 -14.78
CA ALA A 145 6.90 10.33 -13.64
C ALA A 145 6.18 10.57 -12.31
N GLU A 146 5.15 11.40 -12.27
CA GLU A 146 4.41 11.72 -11.03
C GLU A 146 3.24 10.76 -10.76
N VAL A 147 2.47 10.42 -11.80
CA VAL A 147 1.23 9.62 -11.68
C VAL A 147 1.48 8.14 -12.01
N GLY A 148 2.64 7.80 -12.58
CA GLY A 148 2.98 6.45 -13.01
C GLY A 148 2.23 6.05 -14.28
N VAL A 149 1.12 5.34 -14.10
CA VAL A 149 0.37 4.71 -15.20
C VAL A 149 -0.70 5.65 -15.75
N LEU A 150 -0.60 5.99 -17.04
CA LEU A 150 -1.58 6.82 -17.75
C LEU A 150 -2.82 6.00 -18.13
N VAL A 151 -3.76 5.81 -17.20
CA VAL A 151 -4.93 4.93 -17.39
C VAL A 151 -5.87 5.33 -18.53
N LEU A 152 -5.81 6.58 -19.01
CA LEU A 152 -6.59 7.07 -20.15
C LEU A 152 -5.94 6.80 -21.52
N PHE A 153 -4.75 6.21 -21.57
CA PHE A 153 -4.07 5.85 -22.83
C PHE A 153 -4.96 5.10 -23.85
N PRO A 154 -5.85 4.16 -23.46
CA PRO A 154 -6.70 3.44 -24.41
C PRO A 154 -7.62 4.33 -25.26
N VAL A 155 -7.95 5.54 -24.77
CA VAL A 155 -8.78 6.52 -25.49
C VAL A 155 -8.08 7.07 -26.74
N LEU A 156 -6.75 6.91 -26.86
CA LEU A 156 -6.02 7.35 -28.05
C LEU A 156 -6.43 6.59 -29.32
N THR A 157 -6.73 5.29 -29.23
CA THR A 157 -7.08 4.48 -30.41
C THR A 157 -8.30 5.01 -31.17
N PRO A 158 -9.46 5.26 -30.54
CA PRO A 158 -10.59 5.88 -31.23
C PRO A 158 -10.29 7.31 -31.71
N LEU A 159 -9.56 8.12 -30.95
CA LEU A 159 -9.27 9.51 -31.33
C LEU A 159 -8.31 9.62 -32.53
N VAL A 160 -7.25 8.81 -32.54
CA VAL A 160 -6.30 8.72 -33.65
C VAL A 160 -6.98 8.17 -34.89
N LEU A 161 -7.89 7.20 -34.74
CA LEU A 161 -8.70 6.70 -35.87
C LEU A 161 -9.60 7.78 -36.47
N VAL A 162 -10.22 8.64 -35.66
CA VAL A 162 -11.02 9.79 -36.15
C VAL A 162 -10.13 10.77 -36.91
N ALA A 163 -8.94 11.07 -36.39
CA ALA A 163 -7.99 11.96 -37.05
C ALA A 163 -7.48 11.38 -38.38
N ASP A 164 -7.14 10.08 -38.39
CA ASP A 164 -6.66 9.37 -39.58
C ASP A 164 -7.71 9.39 -40.70
N ARG A 165 -8.97 9.08 -40.39
CA ARG A 165 -10.09 9.16 -41.35
C ARG A 165 -10.32 10.56 -41.92
N LYS A 166 -10.13 11.62 -41.12
CA LYS A 166 -10.26 13.00 -41.60
C LYS A 166 -9.08 13.45 -42.48
N LEU A 167 -7.88 12.94 -42.22
CA LEU A 167 -6.66 13.30 -42.95
C LEU A 167 -6.40 12.39 -44.17
N ARG A 168 -7.09 11.24 -44.24
CA ARG A 168 -7.04 10.24 -45.33
C ARG A 168 -8.42 9.72 -45.75
N PRO A 169 -9.28 10.56 -46.36
CA PRO A 169 -10.62 10.15 -46.77
C PRO A 169 -10.64 9.07 -47.88
N GLU A 170 -9.62 9.02 -48.74
CA GLU A 170 -9.58 8.15 -49.94
C GLU A 170 -9.48 6.63 -49.62
N ILE A 171 -8.99 6.26 -48.43
CA ILE A 171 -8.76 4.85 -48.05
C ILE A 171 -10.07 4.17 -47.55
N GLN A 172 -11.17 4.91 -47.40
CA GLN A 172 -12.43 4.43 -46.81
C GLN A 172 -13.22 3.39 -47.65
N ALA A 173 -12.94 3.23 -48.94
CA ALA A 173 -13.87 2.55 -49.87
C ALA A 173 -13.82 1.00 -49.87
N SER A 174 -12.98 0.34 -49.07
CA SER A 174 -12.76 -1.11 -49.18
C SER A 174 -12.55 -1.81 -47.83
N GLU A 175 -13.59 -1.97 -47.01
CA GLU A 175 -13.54 -2.85 -45.83
C GLU A 175 -14.73 -3.83 -45.71
N SER A 176 -14.44 -5.07 -45.34
CA SER A 176 -15.44 -6.14 -45.10
C SER A 176 -16.27 -5.91 -43.82
N ARG A 177 -17.56 -6.31 -43.79
CA ARG A 177 -18.53 -6.02 -42.69
C ARG A 177 -18.07 -6.33 -41.26
N PHE A 178 -17.27 -7.39 -41.03
CA PHE A 178 -16.72 -7.71 -39.70
C PHE A 178 -15.46 -6.90 -39.32
N ALA A 179 -14.62 -6.57 -40.29
CA ALA A 179 -13.52 -5.61 -40.10
C ALA A 179 -14.08 -4.20 -39.84
N ALA A 180 -15.24 -3.88 -40.43
CA ALA A 180 -15.90 -2.60 -40.29
C ALA A 180 -16.31 -2.26 -38.84
N LEU A 181 -16.62 -3.25 -37.98
CA LEU A 181 -16.96 -2.99 -36.57
C LEU A 181 -15.70 -2.77 -35.72
N ALA A 182 -14.70 -3.64 -35.80
CA ALA A 182 -13.46 -3.53 -35.02
C ALA A 182 -12.59 -2.32 -35.42
N ASN A 183 -12.65 -1.91 -36.70
CA ASN A 183 -12.04 -0.67 -37.20
C ASN A 183 -13.02 0.50 -37.24
N SER A 184 -14.21 0.41 -36.63
CA SER A 184 -15.11 1.57 -36.44
C SER A 184 -14.72 2.38 -35.22
N VAL A 185 -15.05 3.68 -35.24
CA VAL A 185 -14.90 4.56 -34.07
C VAL A 185 -15.67 4.01 -32.86
N TRP A 186 -16.85 3.41 -33.07
CA TRP A 186 -17.65 2.81 -32.00
C TRP A 186 -17.00 1.55 -31.41
N GLY A 187 -16.51 0.64 -32.26
CA GLY A 187 -15.84 -0.57 -31.80
C GLY A 187 -14.53 -0.26 -31.06
N THR A 188 -13.73 0.68 -31.56
CA THR A 188 -12.51 1.10 -30.88
C THR A 188 -12.79 1.86 -29.58
N ALA A 189 -13.86 2.65 -29.51
CA ALA A 189 -14.32 3.28 -28.28
C ALA A 189 -14.79 2.27 -27.23
N LEU A 190 -15.50 1.20 -27.65
CA LEU A 190 -15.93 0.14 -26.74
C LEU A 190 -14.74 -0.61 -26.14
N VAL A 191 -13.76 -0.99 -26.97
CA VAL A 191 -12.52 -1.64 -26.49
C VAL A 191 -11.75 -0.71 -25.56
N ALA A 192 -11.64 0.58 -25.90
CA ALA A 192 -11.02 1.58 -25.04
C ALA A 192 -11.73 1.71 -23.69
N LEU A 193 -13.07 1.71 -23.66
CA LEU A 193 -13.85 1.77 -22.43
C LEU A 193 -13.55 0.57 -21.52
N VAL A 194 -13.56 -0.64 -22.08
CA VAL A 194 -13.22 -1.86 -21.31
C VAL A 194 -11.79 -1.79 -20.79
N ALA A 195 -10.82 -1.39 -21.62
CA ALA A 195 -9.42 -1.26 -21.22
C ALA A 195 -9.20 -0.19 -20.13
N VAL A 196 -9.89 0.96 -20.20
CA VAL A 196 -9.85 1.98 -19.14
C VAL A 196 -10.46 1.43 -17.86
N SER A 197 -11.62 0.77 -17.92
CA SER A 197 -12.26 0.20 -16.73
C SER A 197 -11.39 -0.85 -16.04
N ALA A 198 -10.66 -1.68 -16.80
CA ALA A 198 -9.70 -2.64 -16.27
C ALA A 198 -8.40 -2.00 -15.75
N ALA A 199 -8.10 -0.75 -16.15
CA ALA A 199 -6.89 -0.04 -15.77
C ALA A 199 -7.10 0.91 -14.57
N VAL A 200 -8.30 1.43 -14.37
CA VAL A 200 -8.67 2.37 -13.30
C VAL A 200 -8.78 1.63 -11.96
N ARG A 201 -8.19 2.20 -10.90
CA ARG A 201 -8.21 1.65 -9.53
C ARG A 201 -8.77 2.63 -8.48
N GLY A 202 -9.56 3.64 -8.87
CA GLY A 202 -10.02 4.64 -7.90
C GLY A 202 -10.69 5.90 -8.48
N SER A 203 -10.73 6.94 -7.64
CA SER A 203 -11.63 8.11 -7.74
C SER A 203 -11.59 8.91 -9.05
N SER A 204 -12.69 9.62 -9.33
CA SER A 204 -12.92 10.40 -10.55
C SER A 204 -12.01 11.62 -10.73
N LEU A 205 -11.46 12.20 -9.65
CA LEU A 205 -10.74 13.49 -9.72
C LEU A 205 -9.33 13.37 -10.30
N GLU A 206 -8.55 12.35 -9.90
CA GLU A 206 -7.21 12.09 -10.47
C GLU A 206 -7.28 11.74 -11.97
N THR A 207 -8.39 11.12 -12.38
CA THR A 207 -8.66 10.78 -13.78
C THR A 207 -8.81 12.04 -14.66
N LEU A 208 -9.31 13.16 -14.12
CA LEU A 208 -9.42 14.42 -14.87
C LEU A 208 -8.06 15.02 -15.22
N LEU A 209 -7.08 14.93 -14.32
CA LEU A 209 -5.73 15.45 -14.58
C LEU A 209 -5.02 14.69 -15.70
N LEU A 210 -5.40 13.43 -15.94
CA LEU A 210 -4.87 12.60 -17.02
C LEU A 210 -5.35 13.03 -18.42
N ILE A 211 -6.28 13.98 -18.53
CA ILE A 211 -6.67 14.57 -19.81
C ILE A 211 -5.50 15.32 -20.45
N ILE A 212 -4.65 15.98 -19.66
CA ILE A 212 -3.48 16.74 -20.16
C ILE A 212 -2.50 15.83 -20.92
N PRO A 213 -1.97 14.73 -20.33
CA PRO A 213 -1.10 13.82 -21.05
C PRO A 213 -1.81 13.07 -22.18
N LEU A 214 -3.12 12.81 -22.09
CA LEU A 214 -3.91 12.25 -23.19
C LEU A 214 -3.92 13.17 -24.41
N VAL A 215 -4.20 14.47 -24.23
CA VAL A 215 -4.19 15.46 -25.31
C VAL A 215 -2.79 15.62 -25.89
N ALA A 216 -1.75 15.65 -25.04
CA ALA A 216 -0.36 15.71 -25.50
C ALA A 216 0.02 14.48 -26.37
N LEU A 217 -0.36 13.26 -25.94
CA LEU A 217 -0.17 12.05 -26.75
C LEU A 217 -0.94 12.10 -28.06
N LEU A 218 -2.18 12.62 -28.05
CA LEU A 218 -2.97 12.79 -29.27
C LEU A 218 -2.26 13.72 -30.25
N VAL A 219 -1.69 14.84 -29.78
CA VAL A 219 -0.90 15.76 -30.61
C VAL A 219 0.31 15.05 -31.23
N VAL A 220 1.03 14.21 -30.46
CA VAL A 220 2.14 13.41 -30.98
C VAL A 220 1.66 12.47 -32.08
N TYR A 221 0.67 11.62 -31.82
CA TYR A 221 0.22 10.63 -32.81
C TYR A 221 -0.39 11.29 -34.05
N VAL A 222 -1.17 12.37 -33.91
CA VAL A 222 -1.72 13.12 -35.05
C VAL A 222 -0.62 13.74 -35.92
N ALA A 223 0.50 14.18 -35.31
CA ALA A 223 1.64 14.68 -36.06
C ALA A 223 2.29 13.62 -36.95
N LEU A 224 2.18 12.34 -36.58
CA LEU A 224 2.80 11.21 -37.26
C LEU A 224 1.91 10.60 -38.35
N ILE A 225 0.64 11.01 -38.48
CA ILE A 225 -0.27 10.51 -39.52
C ILE A 225 0.12 11.10 -40.89
N PRO A 226 0.52 10.30 -41.90
CA PRO A 226 0.62 10.75 -43.28
C PRO A 226 -0.65 11.47 -43.77
N ARG A 227 -0.49 12.56 -44.51
CA ARG A 227 -1.61 13.41 -44.97
C ARG A 227 -1.82 13.26 -46.48
N THR A 228 -3.06 12.99 -46.88
CA THR A 228 -3.50 13.08 -48.30
C THR A 228 -4.17 14.41 -48.60
N VAL A 229 -4.61 15.14 -47.56
CA VAL A 229 -5.24 16.46 -47.64
C VAL A 229 -4.48 17.43 -46.74
N ASP A 230 -4.34 18.69 -47.16
CA ASP A 230 -3.75 19.74 -46.34
C ASP A 230 -4.61 19.98 -45.09
N GLY A 231 -4.08 19.58 -43.94
CA GLY A 231 -4.72 19.83 -42.64
C GLY A 231 -4.59 21.29 -42.19
N PRO A 232 -5.36 21.71 -41.16
CA PRO A 232 -5.21 23.02 -40.52
C PRO A 232 -3.74 23.39 -40.24
N ARG A 233 -3.36 24.64 -40.54
CA ARG A 233 -1.96 25.13 -40.34
C ARG A 233 -1.45 24.98 -38.90
N LEU A 234 -2.36 24.90 -37.93
CA LEU A 234 -2.10 24.73 -36.50
C LEU A 234 -1.91 23.26 -36.07
N LEU A 235 -2.01 22.28 -36.97
CA LEU A 235 -1.75 20.88 -36.64
C LEU A 235 -0.31 20.51 -37.03
N PRO A 236 0.54 20.07 -36.07
CA PRO A 236 1.90 19.64 -36.36
C PRO A 236 1.93 18.49 -37.36
N TYR A 237 2.95 18.45 -38.23
CA TYR A 237 3.13 17.41 -39.23
C TYR A 237 4.59 16.97 -39.33
N ILE A 238 4.83 15.67 -39.21
CA ILE A 238 6.12 15.02 -39.36
C ILE A 238 6.00 14.03 -40.53
N PRO A 239 6.40 14.42 -41.75
CA PRO A 239 6.27 13.59 -42.95
C PRO A 239 7.15 12.34 -42.92
N ASP A 240 8.39 12.46 -42.42
CA ASP A 240 9.29 11.33 -42.15
C ASP A 240 9.81 11.42 -40.72
N LEU A 241 9.30 10.52 -39.85
CA LEU A 241 9.73 10.44 -38.47
C LEU A 241 11.21 10.04 -38.36
N GLU A 242 11.72 9.16 -39.23
CA GLU A 242 13.11 8.73 -39.16
C GLU A 242 14.08 9.88 -39.45
N GLU A 243 13.70 10.82 -40.32
CA GLU A 243 14.49 12.01 -40.60
C GLU A 243 14.38 13.05 -39.48
N ALA A 244 13.22 13.13 -38.82
CA ALA A 244 13.00 14.04 -37.72
C ALA A 244 13.62 13.58 -36.38
N ILE A 245 13.87 12.27 -36.19
CA ILE A 245 14.36 11.69 -34.92
C ILE A 245 15.61 12.38 -34.36
N PRO A 246 16.67 12.69 -35.13
CA PRO A 246 17.84 13.40 -34.59
C PRO A 246 17.49 14.76 -33.99
N VAL A 247 16.60 15.52 -34.64
CA VAL A 247 16.20 16.87 -34.21
C VAL A 247 15.24 16.79 -33.01
N ILE A 248 14.27 15.86 -33.05
CA ILE A 248 13.37 15.58 -31.92
C ILE A 248 14.18 15.15 -30.70
N SER A 249 15.10 14.18 -30.86
CA SER A 249 15.95 13.64 -29.80
C SER A 249 16.74 14.75 -29.09
N THR A 250 17.37 15.68 -29.83
CA THR A 250 18.09 16.81 -29.23
C THR A 250 17.18 17.72 -28.41
N ARG A 251 15.99 18.07 -28.91
CA ARG A 251 15.07 18.97 -28.18
C ARG A 251 14.47 18.31 -26.95
N VAL A 252 14.10 17.04 -27.07
CA VAL A 252 13.60 16.22 -25.97
C VAL A 252 14.67 16.07 -24.88
N TRP A 253 15.94 15.89 -25.26
CA TRP A 253 17.07 15.87 -24.33
C TRP A 253 17.20 17.17 -23.53
N VAL A 254 17.13 18.33 -24.19
CA VAL A 254 17.20 19.63 -23.49
C VAL A 254 16.07 19.78 -22.47
N LEU A 255 14.84 19.42 -22.85
CA LEU A 255 13.68 19.49 -21.96
C LEU A 255 13.82 18.54 -20.77
N PHE A 256 14.26 17.30 -20.98
CA PHE A 256 14.43 16.33 -19.90
C PHE A 256 15.61 16.64 -18.97
N LEU A 257 16.71 17.21 -19.49
CA LEU A 257 17.79 17.73 -18.65
C LEU A 257 17.31 18.89 -17.79
N GLY A 258 16.47 19.78 -18.32
CA GLY A 258 15.81 20.84 -17.55
C GLY A 258 14.90 20.29 -16.46
N MET A 259 14.05 19.30 -16.78
CA MET A 259 13.19 18.63 -15.79
C MET A 259 13.99 17.94 -14.69
N LEU A 260 15.08 17.25 -15.05
CA LEU A 260 15.98 16.63 -14.07
C LEU A 260 16.67 17.69 -13.21
N GLY A 261 17.08 18.81 -13.79
CA GLY A 261 17.64 19.95 -13.05
C GLY A 261 16.66 20.55 -12.04
N ILE A 262 15.40 20.74 -12.44
CA ILE A 262 14.31 21.18 -11.54
C ILE A 262 14.10 20.16 -10.43
N GLN A 263 14.11 18.86 -10.74
CA GLN A 263 13.95 17.82 -9.75
C GLN A 263 15.10 17.82 -8.72
N VAL A 264 16.34 17.98 -9.17
CA VAL A 264 17.51 18.08 -8.28
C VAL A 264 17.46 19.35 -7.44
N TYR A 265 17.02 20.47 -8.02
CA TYR A 265 16.86 21.74 -7.30
C TYR A 265 15.80 21.63 -6.19
N MET A 266 14.65 21.02 -6.49
CA MET A 266 13.52 20.90 -5.56
C MET A 266 13.71 19.82 -4.50
N PHE A 267 14.40 18.72 -4.81
CA PHE A 267 14.44 17.51 -3.97
C PHE A 267 15.86 17.03 -3.62
N GLY A 268 16.90 17.77 -4.03
CA GLY A 268 18.29 17.40 -3.80
C GLY A 268 18.81 16.29 -4.74
N ILE A 269 20.14 16.11 -4.71
CA ILE A 269 20.84 15.16 -5.61
C ILE A 269 20.57 13.69 -5.26
N HIS A 270 20.23 13.40 -3.99
CA HIS A 270 19.89 12.05 -3.51
C HIS A 270 18.59 11.50 -4.10
N SER A 271 17.80 12.31 -4.80
CA SER A 271 16.62 11.87 -5.56
C SER A 271 16.98 11.07 -6.84
N ILE A 272 18.26 10.98 -7.20
CA ILE A 272 18.76 10.27 -8.38
C ILE A 272 19.17 8.84 -8.02
N GLU A 273 18.34 7.84 -8.37
CA GLU A 273 18.69 6.43 -8.16
C GLU A 273 19.76 5.94 -9.15
N LEU A 274 20.97 5.58 -8.73
CA LEU A 274 22.02 5.07 -9.63
C LEU A 274 21.80 3.62 -10.14
N GLY A 275 20.58 3.08 -10.02
CA GLY A 275 20.25 1.70 -10.36
C GLY A 275 20.22 1.38 -11.85
N PHE A 276 20.18 0.09 -12.18
CA PHE A 276 20.11 -0.43 -13.55
C PHE A 276 18.75 -0.21 -14.23
N THR A 277 17.67 -0.10 -13.45
CA THR A 277 16.28 0.06 -13.91
C THR A 277 16.07 1.17 -14.96
N PRO A 278 16.52 2.43 -14.78
CA PRO A 278 16.33 3.48 -15.79
C PRO A 278 16.97 3.15 -17.14
N TYR A 279 18.12 2.47 -17.15
CA TYR A 279 18.81 2.09 -18.39
C TYR A 279 18.05 0.98 -19.13
N LEU A 280 17.62 -0.05 -18.41
CA LEU A 280 16.82 -1.13 -18.98
C LEU A 280 15.47 -0.62 -19.49
N LEU A 281 14.77 0.21 -18.69
CA LEU A 281 13.51 0.83 -19.10
C LEU A 281 13.69 1.69 -20.36
N GLY A 282 14.78 2.47 -20.44
CA GLY A 282 15.10 3.27 -21.61
C GLY A 282 15.40 2.45 -22.86
N LEU A 283 16.14 1.34 -22.73
CA LEU A 283 16.39 0.39 -23.80
C LEU A 283 15.09 -0.20 -24.37
N VAL A 284 14.18 -0.64 -23.49
CA VAL A 284 12.90 -1.23 -23.89
C VAL A 284 11.99 -0.19 -24.54
N LYS A 285 11.96 1.05 -24.03
CA LYS A 285 11.23 2.16 -24.68
C LYS A 285 11.77 2.48 -26.08
N ALA A 286 13.10 2.48 -26.26
CA ALA A 286 13.71 2.67 -27.58
C ALA A 286 13.31 1.54 -28.54
N GLY A 287 13.33 0.29 -28.05
CA GLY A 287 12.84 -0.88 -28.78
C GLY A 287 11.36 -0.75 -29.19
N PHE A 288 10.49 -0.30 -28.28
CA PHE A 288 9.09 -0.04 -28.57
C PHE A 288 8.93 0.95 -29.73
N TRP A 289 9.55 2.14 -29.64
CA TRP A 289 9.46 3.16 -30.70
C TRP A 289 10.00 2.65 -32.03
N TYR A 290 11.12 1.94 -32.00
CA TYR A 290 11.72 1.34 -33.18
C TYR A 290 10.77 0.37 -33.91
N PHE A 291 10.21 -0.60 -33.18
CA PHE A 291 9.29 -1.57 -33.77
C PHE A 291 7.92 -0.97 -34.10
N ALA A 292 7.48 0.04 -33.36
CA ALA A 292 6.26 0.81 -33.65
C ALA A 292 6.35 1.54 -34.99
N ILE A 293 7.49 2.17 -35.30
CA ILE A 293 7.75 2.82 -36.60
C ILE A 293 7.64 1.81 -37.74
N GLN A 294 8.27 0.63 -37.59
CA GLN A 294 8.20 -0.43 -38.59
C GLN A 294 6.78 -0.97 -38.75
N THR A 295 6.07 -1.17 -37.65
CA THR A 295 4.68 -1.63 -37.66
C THR A 295 3.78 -0.63 -38.38
N ALA A 296 3.92 0.68 -38.07
CA ALA A 296 3.12 1.75 -38.66
C ALA A 296 3.32 1.88 -40.18
N ARG A 297 4.50 1.53 -40.71
CA ARG A 297 4.77 1.51 -42.16
C ARG A 297 3.89 0.52 -42.92
N HIS A 298 3.60 -0.62 -42.31
CA HIS A 298 2.82 -1.69 -42.91
C HIS A 298 1.34 -1.67 -42.51
N THR A 299 0.99 -0.91 -41.47
CA THR A 299 -0.34 -0.81 -40.89
C THR A 299 -0.78 0.65 -40.73
N SER A 300 -0.90 1.15 -39.51
CA SER A 300 -1.26 2.53 -39.18
C SER A 300 -0.74 2.91 -37.79
N TRP A 301 -0.71 4.22 -37.49
CA TRP A 301 -0.45 4.69 -36.13
C TRP A 301 -1.59 4.37 -35.16
N CYS A 302 -2.82 4.14 -35.65
CA CYS A 302 -3.92 3.62 -34.86
C CYS A 302 -3.57 2.24 -34.28
N THR A 303 -3.02 1.34 -35.10
CA THR A 303 -2.54 0.03 -34.66
C THR A 303 -1.50 0.15 -33.54
N VAL A 304 -0.57 1.12 -33.64
CA VAL A 304 0.45 1.39 -32.61
C VAL A 304 -0.18 1.81 -31.27
N THR A 305 -1.23 2.64 -31.29
CA THR A 305 -1.95 2.99 -30.04
C THR A 305 -2.66 1.79 -29.42
N ALA A 306 -3.20 0.87 -30.24
CA ALA A 306 -3.78 -0.38 -29.74
C ALA A 306 -2.70 -1.30 -29.13
N ILE A 307 -1.49 -1.35 -29.72
CA ILE A 307 -0.33 -2.07 -29.15
C ILE A 307 0.08 -1.48 -27.80
N GLY A 308 0.15 -0.16 -27.66
CA GLY A 308 0.42 0.49 -26.37
C GLY A 308 -0.67 0.17 -25.34
N THR A 309 -1.93 0.16 -25.77
CA THR A 309 -3.07 -0.25 -24.92
C THR A 309 -2.94 -1.70 -24.45
N PHE A 310 -2.56 -2.62 -25.34
CA PHE A 310 -2.28 -4.01 -24.98
C PHE A 310 -1.16 -4.09 -23.95
N GLY A 311 -0.07 -3.35 -24.15
CA GLY A 311 1.02 -3.23 -23.19
C GLY A 311 0.54 -2.85 -21.79
N LEU A 312 -0.33 -1.82 -21.69
CA LEU A 312 -0.88 -1.31 -20.44
C LEU A 312 -1.75 -2.32 -19.68
N VAL A 313 -2.65 -3.03 -20.37
CA VAL A 313 -3.58 -3.97 -19.72
C VAL A 313 -2.95 -5.35 -19.51
N ALA A 314 -2.11 -5.83 -20.43
CA ALA A 314 -1.44 -7.13 -20.33
C ALA A 314 -0.27 -7.13 -19.35
N SER A 315 0.28 -5.97 -18.99
CA SER A 315 1.31 -5.84 -17.95
C SER A 315 0.75 -5.88 -16.53
N ARG A 316 -0.58 -5.87 -16.34
CA ARG A 316 -1.19 -5.85 -15.01
C ARG A 316 -0.89 -7.14 -14.27
N ASP A 317 -0.37 -6.98 -13.05
CA ASP A 317 0.02 -8.08 -12.21
C ASP A 317 -1.21 -8.64 -11.46
N PRO A 318 -1.64 -9.90 -11.70
CA PRO A 318 -2.72 -10.52 -10.95
C PRO A 318 -2.33 -10.83 -9.49
N TRP A 319 -1.04 -10.86 -9.17
CA TRP A 319 -0.51 -11.21 -7.84
C TRP A 319 -0.63 -10.10 -6.81
N VAL A 320 -1.14 -8.92 -7.20
CA VAL A 320 -1.38 -7.78 -6.30
C VAL A 320 -2.84 -7.31 -6.27
N GLN A 321 -3.75 -7.99 -6.95
CA GLN A 321 -5.17 -7.59 -7.04
C GLN A 321 -5.98 -8.14 -5.86
N ILE A 322 -6.94 -7.36 -5.38
CA ILE A 322 -7.67 -7.65 -4.14
C ILE A 322 -8.91 -8.51 -4.42
N SER A 323 -9.40 -8.52 -5.67
CA SER A 323 -10.54 -9.35 -6.08
C SER A 323 -10.29 -10.12 -7.37
N GLU A 324 -11.07 -11.18 -7.58
CA GLU A 324 -11.09 -11.93 -8.84
C GLU A 324 -11.46 -11.06 -10.03
N LEU A 325 -12.40 -10.14 -9.85
CA LEU A 325 -12.84 -9.23 -10.92
C LEU A 325 -11.70 -8.28 -11.33
N GLU A 326 -10.93 -7.77 -10.37
CA GLU A 326 -9.74 -6.94 -10.63
C GLU A 326 -8.60 -7.73 -11.29
N ALA A 327 -8.50 -9.03 -11.01
CA ALA A 327 -7.50 -9.91 -11.62
C ALA A 327 -7.87 -10.35 -13.04
N LEU A 328 -9.16 -10.61 -13.29
CA LEU A 328 -9.67 -11.12 -14.56
C LEU A 328 -9.92 -10.01 -15.59
N SER A 329 -10.36 -8.82 -15.16
CA SER A 329 -10.71 -7.73 -16.08
C SER A 329 -9.56 -7.29 -17.00
N PRO A 330 -8.28 -7.20 -16.58
CA PRO A 330 -7.18 -6.87 -17.49
C PRO A 330 -6.86 -7.99 -18.48
N VAL A 331 -7.12 -9.25 -18.11
CA VAL A 331 -6.97 -10.42 -19.00
C VAL A 331 -8.02 -10.40 -20.10
N ILE A 332 -9.28 -10.11 -19.75
CA ILE A 332 -10.35 -9.94 -20.75
C ILE A 332 -10.03 -8.76 -21.67
N ALA A 333 -9.64 -7.61 -21.09
CA ALA A 333 -9.28 -6.42 -21.85
C ALA A 333 -8.09 -6.69 -22.79
N SER A 334 -7.04 -7.39 -22.34
CA SER A 334 -5.88 -7.69 -23.19
C SER A 334 -6.23 -8.60 -24.37
N ILE A 335 -7.11 -9.58 -24.17
CA ILE A 335 -7.60 -10.46 -25.25
C ILE A 335 -8.42 -9.67 -26.27
N LEU A 336 -9.30 -8.77 -25.81
CA LEU A 336 -10.10 -7.91 -26.69
C LEU A 336 -9.22 -6.95 -27.50
N VAL A 337 -8.24 -6.31 -26.86
CA VAL A 337 -7.28 -5.42 -27.54
C VAL A 337 -6.38 -6.21 -28.50
N LEU A 338 -5.97 -7.41 -28.14
CA LEU A 338 -5.19 -8.28 -29.04
C LEU A 338 -6.00 -8.69 -30.27
N ALA A 339 -7.28 -9.03 -30.10
CA ALA A 339 -8.19 -9.27 -31.22
C ALA A 339 -8.28 -8.04 -32.14
N GLN A 340 -8.41 -6.85 -31.55
CA GLN A 340 -8.42 -5.58 -32.28
C GLN A 340 -7.12 -5.37 -33.09
N ILE A 341 -5.94 -5.60 -32.49
CA ILE A 341 -4.65 -5.51 -33.17
C ILE A 341 -4.60 -6.47 -34.37
N ILE A 342 -5.00 -7.73 -34.19
CA ILE A 342 -4.99 -8.74 -35.27
C ILE A 342 -5.94 -8.37 -36.41
N LEU A 343 -7.08 -7.74 -36.11
CA LEU A 343 -8.03 -7.24 -37.11
C LEU A 343 -7.53 -6.00 -37.85
N MET A 344 -6.70 -5.17 -37.21
CA MET A 344 -6.03 -4.00 -37.81
C MET A 344 -4.82 -4.39 -38.68
N VAL A 345 -4.27 -5.61 -38.54
CA VAL A 345 -3.18 -6.12 -39.38
C VAL A 345 -3.76 -6.63 -40.72
N PRO A 346 -3.22 -6.19 -41.88
CA PRO A 346 -3.72 -6.59 -43.19
C PRO A 346 -3.82 -8.12 -43.37
N LYS A 347 -4.94 -8.60 -43.92
CA LYS A 347 -5.20 -10.05 -44.10
C LYS A 347 -4.17 -10.75 -44.99
N ARG A 348 -3.49 -10.00 -45.87
CA ARG A 348 -2.47 -10.48 -46.82
C ARG A 348 -1.14 -10.88 -46.16
N LEU A 349 -0.91 -10.50 -44.91
CA LEU A 349 0.35 -10.78 -44.22
C LEU A 349 0.34 -12.20 -43.62
N ASN A 350 1.32 -13.02 -44.02
CA ASN A 350 1.46 -14.39 -43.55
C ASN A 350 1.84 -14.43 -42.06
N GLY A 351 1.24 -15.37 -41.32
CA GLY A 351 1.54 -15.57 -39.89
C GLY A 351 0.80 -14.66 -38.93
N ARG A 352 -0.16 -13.82 -39.36
CA ARG A 352 -0.92 -12.91 -38.47
C ARG A 352 -1.58 -13.59 -37.26
N LEU A 353 -1.98 -14.86 -37.39
CA LEU A 353 -2.60 -15.63 -36.29
C LEU A 353 -1.59 -15.96 -35.18
N ILE A 354 -0.29 -15.93 -35.45
CA ILE A 354 0.76 -16.16 -34.44
C ILE A 354 0.73 -15.07 -33.37
N LEU A 355 0.24 -13.87 -33.68
CA LEU A 355 0.05 -12.80 -32.69
C LEU A 355 -0.84 -13.22 -31.53
N TRP A 356 -1.75 -14.20 -31.71
CA TRP A 356 -2.53 -14.74 -30.61
C TRP A 356 -1.65 -15.28 -29.48
N THR A 357 -0.46 -15.80 -29.76
CA THR A 357 0.46 -16.28 -28.70
C THR A 357 0.75 -15.23 -27.62
N LEU A 358 0.60 -13.94 -27.92
CA LEU A 358 0.76 -12.84 -26.97
C LEU A 358 -0.29 -12.87 -25.84
N PHE A 359 -1.44 -13.53 -25.98
CA PHE A 359 -2.42 -13.65 -24.88
C PHE A 359 -1.80 -14.31 -23.64
N LEU A 360 -0.79 -15.17 -23.83
CA LEU A 360 -0.08 -15.86 -22.75
C LEU A 360 0.61 -14.89 -21.79
N VAL A 361 0.93 -13.67 -22.24
CA VAL A 361 1.54 -12.63 -21.42
C VAL A 361 0.64 -12.23 -20.23
N SER A 362 -0.68 -12.25 -20.42
CA SER A 362 -1.66 -11.95 -19.38
C SER A 362 -2.30 -13.20 -18.79
N VAL A 363 -2.64 -14.20 -19.62
CA VAL A 363 -3.29 -15.44 -19.17
C VAL A 363 -2.35 -16.31 -18.33
N GLY A 364 -1.07 -16.41 -18.72
CA GLY A 364 -0.08 -17.23 -18.01
C GLY A 364 0.07 -16.82 -16.54
N PRO A 365 0.40 -15.55 -16.22
CA PRO A 365 0.47 -15.07 -14.85
C PRO A 365 -0.83 -15.22 -14.08
N TYR A 366 -1.99 -15.00 -14.73
CA TYR A 366 -3.30 -15.17 -14.09
C TYR A 366 -3.55 -16.64 -13.69
N LEU A 367 -3.35 -17.57 -14.61
CA LEU A 367 -3.50 -19.01 -14.30
C LEU A 367 -2.50 -19.46 -13.23
N ALA A 368 -1.26 -18.98 -13.27
CA ALA A 368 -0.27 -19.26 -12.24
C ALA A 368 -0.73 -18.74 -10.86
N ASN A 369 -1.32 -17.54 -10.79
CA ASN A 369 -1.90 -16.99 -9.56
C ASN A 369 -3.07 -17.83 -9.04
N VAL A 370 -4.00 -18.22 -9.93
CA VAL A 370 -5.14 -19.10 -9.58
C VAL A 370 -4.64 -20.44 -9.04
N VAL A 371 -3.66 -21.05 -9.69
CA VAL A 371 -3.07 -22.33 -9.23
C VAL A 371 -2.36 -22.16 -7.88
N ALA A 372 -1.65 -21.06 -7.65
CA ALA A 372 -1.01 -20.79 -6.37
C ALA A 372 -2.02 -20.65 -5.22
N ILE A 373 -3.11 -19.92 -5.46
CA ILE A 373 -4.23 -19.78 -4.49
C ILE A 373 -4.87 -21.13 -4.19
N GLN A 374 -5.16 -21.92 -5.23
CA GLN A 374 -5.74 -23.25 -5.03
C GLN A 374 -4.81 -24.16 -4.21
N ARG A 375 -3.50 -24.13 -4.49
CA ARG A 375 -2.52 -24.91 -3.70
C ARG A 375 -2.48 -24.46 -2.25
N ALA A 376 -2.48 -23.16 -1.97
CA ALA A 376 -2.53 -22.62 -0.61
C ALA A 376 -3.77 -23.14 0.14
N ASN A 377 -4.95 -23.05 -0.48
CA ASN A 377 -6.21 -23.51 0.11
C ASN A 377 -6.21 -25.02 0.41
N TYR A 378 -5.71 -25.87 -0.50
CA TYR A 378 -5.62 -27.32 -0.26
C TYR A 378 -4.65 -27.70 0.85
N SER A 379 -3.64 -26.88 1.06
CA SER A 379 -2.58 -27.11 2.03
C SER A 379 -2.92 -26.60 3.43
N ALA A 380 -4.00 -25.83 3.58
CA ALA A 380 -4.48 -25.31 4.85
C ALA A 380 -4.97 -26.43 5.79
N VAL A 381 -4.75 -26.26 7.09
CA VAL A 381 -5.09 -27.25 8.12
C VAL A 381 -6.62 -27.42 8.19
N HIS A 382 -7.12 -28.64 7.95
CA HIS A 382 -8.56 -28.92 7.99
C HIS A 382 -8.96 -29.98 9.03
N ALA A 383 -8.02 -30.81 9.52
CA ALA A 383 -8.34 -31.92 10.41
C ALA A 383 -7.58 -31.95 11.75
N ALA A 384 -6.43 -31.27 11.88
CA ALA A 384 -5.70 -31.14 13.15
C ALA A 384 -6.07 -29.83 13.88
N GLU A 385 -6.03 -29.82 15.23
CA GLU A 385 -6.32 -28.63 16.03
C GLU A 385 -5.23 -27.57 15.78
N HIS A 386 -5.64 -26.39 15.32
CA HIS A 386 -4.73 -25.29 15.01
C HIS A 386 -4.31 -24.57 16.31
N PRO A 387 -3.06 -24.07 16.46
CA PRO A 387 -2.63 -23.40 17.69
C PRO A 387 -3.53 -22.25 18.15
N VAL A 388 -4.12 -21.49 17.21
CA VAL A 388 -5.11 -20.44 17.53
C VAL A 388 -6.32 -21.00 18.27
N GLU A 389 -6.77 -22.22 17.97
CA GLU A 389 -7.89 -22.83 18.69
C GLU A 389 -7.52 -23.21 20.11
N VAL A 390 -6.28 -23.66 20.31
CA VAL A 390 -5.75 -23.92 21.65
C VAL A 390 -5.68 -22.61 22.44
N LEU A 391 -5.18 -21.53 21.83
CA LEU A 391 -5.13 -20.19 22.45
C LEU A 391 -6.53 -19.69 22.81
N MET A 392 -7.51 -19.82 21.90
CA MET A 392 -8.90 -19.47 22.17
C MET A 392 -9.49 -20.28 23.32
N ARG A 393 -9.25 -21.59 23.36
CA ARG A 393 -9.76 -22.48 24.42
C ARG A 393 -9.15 -22.16 25.78
N VAL A 394 -7.84 -21.96 25.85
CA VAL A 394 -7.12 -21.60 27.09
C VAL A 394 -7.60 -20.24 27.58
N ALA A 395 -7.57 -19.22 26.72
CA ALA A 395 -7.99 -17.87 27.08
C ALA A 395 -9.46 -17.81 27.51
N LYS A 396 -10.33 -18.60 26.89
CA LYS A 396 -11.73 -18.71 27.32
C LYS A 396 -11.86 -19.32 28.71
N ALA A 397 -11.13 -20.39 29.01
CA ALA A 397 -11.16 -21.01 30.34
C ALA A 397 -10.65 -20.05 31.42
N GLU A 398 -9.55 -19.34 31.16
CA GLU A 398 -9.00 -18.31 32.07
C GLU A 398 -9.97 -17.15 32.27
N PHE A 399 -10.65 -16.72 31.20
CA PHE A 399 -11.66 -15.66 31.29
C PHE A 399 -12.89 -16.11 32.08
N ASP A 400 -13.40 -17.31 31.85
CA ASP A 400 -14.54 -17.85 32.60
C ASP A 400 -14.17 -17.95 34.09
N GLN A 401 -12.97 -18.45 34.43
CA GLN A 401 -12.45 -18.47 35.80
C GLN A 401 -12.34 -17.07 36.42
N LEU A 402 -11.93 -16.08 35.62
CA LEU A 402 -11.86 -14.69 36.06
C LEU A 402 -13.23 -14.13 36.43
N LEU A 403 -14.27 -14.46 35.67
CA LEU A 403 -15.64 -14.01 35.96
C LEU A 403 -16.23 -14.74 37.17
N GLU A 404 -15.88 -16.01 37.36
CA GLU A 404 -16.29 -16.80 38.53
C GLU A 404 -15.73 -16.24 39.84
N ARG A 405 -14.46 -15.81 39.85
CA ARG A 405 -13.81 -15.29 41.06
C ARG A 405 -14.24 -13.87 41.45
N GLN A 406 -14.97 -13.15 40.60
CA GLN A 406 -15.41 -11.78 40.90
C GLN A 406 -16.26 -11.72 42.16
N SER A 407 -15.96 -10.76 43.03
CA SER A 407 -16.62 -10.51 44.30
C SER A 407 -18.13 -10.28 44.16
N LYS A 408 -18.92 -11.13 44.82
CA LYS A 408 -20.40 -11.06 44.80
C LYS A 408 -21.00 -10.30 45.98
N THR A 409 -20.18 -9.88 46.94
CA THR A 409 -20.61 -9.05 48.08
C THR A 409 -19.58 -7.97 48.37
N TYR A 410 -20.03 -6.87 48.98
CA TYR A 410 -19.14 -5.78 49.41
C TYR A 410 -17.99 -6.29 50.30
N THR A 411 -18.28 -7.13 51.30
CA THR A 411 -17.26 -7.68 52.20
C THR A 411 -16.24 -8.57 51.46
N ALA A 412 -16.66 -9.29 50.41
CA ALA A 412 -15.74 -10.04 49.57
C ALA A 412 -14.83 -9.11 48.75
N ALA A 413 -15.40 -8.06 48.16
CA ALA A 413 -14.65 -7.06 47.40
C ALA A 413 -13.59 -6.35 48.26
N VAL A 414 -13.95 -5.99 49.50
CA VAL A 414 -12.98 -5.41 50.46
C VAL A 414 -11.83 -6.37 50.75
N LYS A 415 -12.14 -7.66 51.01
CA LYS A 415 -11.10 -8.66 51.28
C LYS A 415 -10.21 -8.91 50.08
N GLU A 416 -10.76 -8.95 48.88
CA GLU A 416 -9.99 -9.12 47.65
C GLU A 416 -9.11 -7.90 47.39
N TYR A 417 -9.63 -6.68 47.55
CA TYR A 417 -8.85 -5.45 47.45
C TYR A 417 -7.67 -5.45 48.43
N GLN A 418 -7.90 -5.76 49.70
CA GLN A 418 -6.85 -5.88 50.72
C GLN A 418 -5.83 -6.98 50.37
N ARG A 419 -6.29 -8.15 49.89
CA ARG A 419 -5.42 -9.27 49.50
C ARG A 419 -4.55 -8.91 48.30
N ARG A 420 -5.11 -8.19 47.32
CA ARG A 420 -4.47 -7.85 46.05
C ARG A 420 -3.49 -6.69 46.17
N TYR A 421 -3.91 -5.62 46.86
CA TYR A 421 -3.16 -4.37 46.92
C TYR A 421 -2.43 -4.16 48.26
N GLY A 422 -2.76 -4.92 49.30
CA GLY A 422 -2.11 -4.81 50.60
C GLY A 422 -2.48 -3.54 51.39
N VAL A 423 -3.52 -2.82 50.97
CA VAL A 423 -4.01 -1.60 51.61
C VAL A 423 -5.54 -1.65 51.78
N GLU A 424 -6.06 -0.80 52.66
CA GLU A 424 -7.51 -0.62 52.82
C GLU A 424 -8.13 0.03 51.57
N PRO A 425 -9.37 -0.33 51.19
CA PRO A 425 -10.08 0.35 50.11
C PRO A 425 -10.27 1.85 50.39
N PRO A 426 -10.30 2.70 49.35
CA PRO A 426 -10.41 4.13 49.52
C PRO A 426 -11.78 4.55 50.11
N PRO A 427 -11.89 5.77 50.69
CA PRO A 427 -13.17 6.32 51.09
C PRO A 427 -14.17 6.30 49.93
N GLY A 428 -15.42 5.90 50.19
CA GLY A 428 -16.44 5.79 49.13
C GLY A 428 -16.48 4.43 48.41
N PHE A 429 -15.62 3.46 48.78
CA PHE A 429 -15.58 2.14 48.11
C PHE A 429 -16.89 1.36 48.21
N LYS A 430 -17.69 1.55 49.26
CA LYS A 430 -18.99 0.88 49.40
C LYS A 430 -19.99 1.41 48.38
N GLU A 431 -20.11 2.72 48.28
CA GLU A 431 -20.98 3.42 47.35
C GLU A 431 -20.56 3.13 45.91
N TRP A 432 -19.25 3.05 45.66
CA TRP A 432 -18.70 2.59 44.39
C TRP A 432 -19.13 1.14 44.08
N TYR A 433 -18.97 0.22 45.03
CA TYR A 433 -19.33 -1.19 44.84
C TYR A 433 -20.83 -1.35 44.52
N GLU A 434 -21.68 -0.70 45.30
CA GLU A 434 -23.13 -0.68 45.09
C GLU A 434 -23.46 -0.13 43.69
N TYR A 435 -22.84 0.99 43.29
CA TYR A 435 -22.99 1.56 41.95
C TYR A 435 -22.54 0.60 40.84
N ALA A 436 -21.42 -0.10 41.02
CA ALA A 436 -20.90 -1.05 40.04
C ALA A 436 -21.84 -2.26 39.87
N VAL A 437 -22.38 -2.77 40.98
CA VAL A 437 -23.36 -3.86 40.99
C VAL A 437 -24.69 -3.44 40.37
N ASP A 438 -25.22 -2.27 40.74
CA ASP A 438 -26.48 -1.73 40.20
C ASP A 438 -26.42 -1.52 38.68
N ASN A 439 -25.24 -1.17 38.17
CA ASN A 439 -24.98 -1.04 36.73
C ASN A 439 -24.49 -2.34 36.08
N GLN A 440 -24.56 -3.47 36.77
CA GLN A 440 -24.24 -4.80 36.26
C GLN A 440 -22.80 -4.89 35.70
N SER A 441 -21.83 -4.25 36.34
CA SER A 441 -20.43 -4.38 35.96
C SER A 441 -19.99 -5.83 36.09
N PRO A 442 -19.50 -6.47 35.01
CA PRO A 442 -19.06 -7.85 35.09
C PRO A 442 -17.68 -7.99 35.76
N ILE A 443 -16.93 -6.89 35.88
CA ILE A 443 -15.61 -6.82 36.47
C ILE A 443 -15.67 -5.88 37.68
N ILE A 444 -15.25 -6.39 38.83
CA ILE A 444 -15.34 -5.78 40.16
C ILE A 444 -13.98 -5.73 40.86
N ASP A 445 -13.05 -6.65 40.60
CA ASP A 445 -11.84 -6.77 41.43
C ASP A 445 -10.52 -6.39 40.72
N GLU A 446 -10.55 -6.13 39.41
CA GLU A 446 -9.37 -5.80 38.60
C GLU A 446 -9.21 -4.28 38.42
N PHE A 447 -8.33 -3.66 39.24
CA PHE A 447 -7.94 -2.24 39.17
C PHE A 447 -6.41 -2.05 39.21
N ASP A 448 -5.64 -3.04 38.76
CA ASP A 448 -4.19 -3.05 38.92
C ASP A 448 -3.56 -1.84 38.21
N MET A 449 -4.02 -1.51 37.00
CA MET A 449 -3.52 -0.37 36.24
C MET A 449 -3.74 0.97 36.94
N ILE A 450 -4.93 1.19 37.53
CA ILE A 450 -5.21 2.42 38.27
C ILE A 450 -4.33 2.47 39.52
N TYR A 451 -4.36 1.41 40.31
CA TYR A 451 -3.57 1.30 41.54
C TYR A 451 -2.08 1.55 41.29
N GLU A 452 -1.50 0.91 40.28
CA GLU A 452 -0.10 1.09 39.88
C GLU A 452 0.20 2.55 39.47
N SER A 453 -0.73 3.20 38.77
CA SER A 453 -0.55 4.57 38.29
C SER A 453 -0.73 5.63 39.39
N VAL A 454 -1.55 5.37 40.41
CA VAL A 454 -1.92 6.33 41.46
C VAL A 454 -1.09 6.15 42.74
N SER A 455 -0.77 4.91 43.11
CA SER A 455 -0.03 4.59 44.35
C SER A 455 1.31 5.31 44.55
N PRO A 456 2.08 5.72 43.51
CA PRO A 456 3.28 6.53 43.70
C PRO A 456 3.01 7.86 44.40
N PHE A 457 1.82 8.43 44.23
CA PHE A 457 1.45 9.74 44.78
C PHE A 457 0.98 9.68 46.23
N TRP A 458 0.67 8.50 46.79
CA TRP A 458 0.22 8.36 48.19
C TRP A 458 1.30 8.67 49.23
N ARG A 459 2.55 8.84 48.79
CA ARG A 459 3.69 9.18 49.64
C ARG A 459 3.83 10.68 49.92
N ILE A 460 3.07 11.52 49.22
CA ILE A 460 3.07 12.98 49.34
C ILE A 460 1.67 13.48 49.69
N SER A 461 1.59 14.68 50.28
CA SER A 461 0.29 15.26 50.64
C SER A 461 -0.46 15.77 49.40
N GLY A 462 -1.80 15.78 49.44
CA GLY A 462 -2.62 16.35 48.36
C GLY A 462 -2.28 17.81 48.05
N LYS A 463 -1.81 18.59 49.04
CA LYS A 463 -1.31 19.95 48.83
C LYS A 463 -0.05 19.97 47.96
N GLU A 464 0.89 19.07 48.20
CA GLU A 464 2.09 18.92 47.38
C GLU A 464 1.73 18.48 45.96
N VAL A 465 0.81 17.53 45.80
CA VAL A 465 0.33 17.10 44.48
C VAL A 465 -0.23 18.29 43.68
N VAL A 466 -1.08 19.10 44.29
CA VAL A 466 -1.64 20.32 43.66
C VAL A 466 -0.55 21.33 43.32
N GLN A 467 0.45 21.52 44.18
CA GLN A 467 1.58 22.41 43.89
C GLN A 467 2.39 21.92 42.68
N ILE A 468 2.67 20.62 42.61
CA ILE A 468 3.38 20.01 41.49
C ILE A 468 2.58 20.14 40.19
N MET A 469 1.26 19.87 40.23
CA MET A 469 0.40 20.01 39.07
C MET A 469 0.37 21.44 38.53
N ASN A 470 0.26 22.44 39.42
CA ASN A 470 0.28 23.84 39.02
C ASN A 470 1.64 24.24 38.41
N ALA A 471 2.75 23.77 38.98
CA ALA A 471 4.08 24.01 38.44
C ALA A 471 4.27 23.38 37.05
N ALA A 472 3.79 22.14 36.87
CA ALA A 472 3.80 21.47 35.57
C ALA A 472 2.95 22.24 34.55
N HIS A 473 1.72 22.61 34.89
CA HIS A 473 0.83 23.37 34.00
C HIS A 473 1.40 24.73 33.55
N GLN A 474 2.17 25.40 34.41
CA GLN A 474 2.81 26.68 34.11
C GLN A 474 4.10 26.55 33.29
N THR A 475 4.58 25.33 33.06
CA THR A 475 5.79 25.11 32.28
C THR A 475 5.53 25.44 30.80
N PRO A 476 6.33 26.33 30.17
CA PRO A 476 6.16 26.67 28.76
C PRO A 476 6.23 25.45 27.84
N ASP A 477 5.39 25.43 26.81
CA ASP A 477 5.38 24.41 25.75
C ASP A 477 5.22 22.94 26.22
N ILE A 478 4.69 22.73 27.44
CA ILE A 478 4.44 21.40 28.00
C ILE A 478 3.11 20.78 27.55
N ASP A 479 2.20 21.58 26.96
CA ASP A 479 0.91 21.14 26.41
C ASP A 479 0.06 20.29 27.38
N LEU A 480 -0.05 20.72 28.65
CA LEU A 480 -0.90 20.09 29.67
C LEU A 480 -2.11 20.97 30.00
N TRP A 481 -3.29 20.38 29.96
CA TRP A 481 -4.53 21.01 30.41
C TRP A 481 -4.71 20.82 31.91
N LEU A 482 -5.06 21.90 32.62
CA LEU A 482 -5.50 21.81 34.00
C LEU A 482 -7.02 21.77 34.02
N CYS A 483 -7.58 20.65 34.43
CA CYS A 483 -9.02 20.47 34.55
C CYS A 483 -9.45 20.54 36.01
N SER A 484 -10.57 21.22 36.25
CA SER A 484 -11.25 21.29 37.55
C SER A 484 -12.65 20.70 37.39
N PHE A 485 -12.94 19.66 38.15
CA PHE A 485 -14.26 19.06 38.28
C PHE A 485 -14.93 19.59 39.55
N SER A 486 -16.20 20.00 39.45
CA SER A 486 -17.01 20.36 40.60
C SER A 486 -17.99 19.26 40.95
N GLY A 487 -17.88 18.70 42.15
CA GLY A 487 -18.83 17.73 42.69
C GLY A 487 -20.23 18.30 42.87
N ALA A 488 -20.31 19.61 43.14
CA ALA A 488 -21.58 20.30 43.36
C ALA A 488 -22.39 20.47 42.06
N THR A 489 -21.75 20.71 40.92
CA THR A 489 -22.45 20.91 39.62
C THR A 489 -22.32 19.72 38.68
N ALA A 490 -21.41 18.79 38.94
CA ALA A 490 -20.99 17.72 38.03
C ALA A 490 -20.43 18.24 36.69
N GLU A 491 -19.79 19.41 36.72
CA GLU A 491 -19.15 20.02 35.55
C GLU A 491 -17.63 19.97 35.66
N THR A 492 -16.98 19.62 34.55
CA THR A 492 -15.54 19.73 34.32
C THR A 492 -15.26 20.94 33.44
N ARG A 493 -14.29 21.75 33.87
CA ARG A 493 -13.73 22.86 33.08
C ARG A 493 -12.24 22.68 32.96
N CYS A 494 -11.73 22.78 31.73
CA CYS A 494 -10.32 22.62 31.43
C CYS A 494 -9.75 23.95 30.91
N GLU A 495 -8.58 24.31 31.40
CA GLU A 495 -7.88 25.54 31.05
C GLU A 495 -6.48 25.24 30.51
N HIS A 496 -6.03 26.04 29.56
CA HIS A 496 -4.68 26.00 28.99
C HIS A 496 -4.16 27.42 28.74
N PRO A 497 -2.87 27.72 28.98
CA PRO A 497 -2.35 29.09 28.83
C PRO A 497 -2.49 29.67 27.41
N THR A 498 -2.37 28.82 26.39
CA THR A 498 -2.29 29.25 24.97
C THR A 498 -3.25 28.55 24.02
N ARG A 499 -4.01 27.54 24.47
CA ARG A 499 -4.87 26.71 23.61
C ARG A 499 -6.32 26.90 24.01
N TYR A 500 -7.22 26.81 23.03
CA TYR A 500 -8.66 27.01 23.22
C TYR A 500 -9.48 25.73 23.09
N SER A 501 -8.88 24.65 22.56
CA SER A 501 -9.54 23.36 22.36
C SER A 501 -8.84 22.29 23.18
N ASP A 502 -9.55 21.75 24.15
CA ASP A 502 -9.10 20.69 25.07
C ASP A 502 -9.23 19.28 24.47
N ARG A 503 -9.46 19.18 23.15
CA ARG A 503 -9.74 17.93 22.42
C ARG A 503 -10.90 17.14 23.02
N HIS A 504 -11.98 17.82 23.40
CA HIS A 504 -13.21 17.23 23.95
C HIS A 504 -13.04 16.56 25.31
N THR A 505 -12.00 16.92 26.05
CA THR A 505 -11.73 16.38 27.39
C THR A 505 -12.86 16.74 28.36
N GLY A 506 -13.21 18.03 28.46
CA GLY A 506 -14.30 18.52 29.30
C GLY A 506 -15.64 17.89 28.90
N ASP A 507 -15.94 17.84 27.60
CA ASP A 507 -17.16 17.21 27.07
C ASP A 507 -17.26 15.74 27.46
N MET A 508 -16.15 14.99 27.37
CA MET A 508 -16.10 13.59 27.77
C MET A 508 -16.37 13.43 29.26
N PHE A 509 -15.69 14.19 30.12
CA PHE A 509 -15.92 14.11 31.56
C PHE A 509 -17.34 14.53 31.93
N ASN A 510 -17.90 15.58 31.30
CA ASN A 510 -19.28 16.00 31.51
C ASN A 510 -20.27 14.91 31.09
N LYS A 511 -20.02 14.23 29.95
CA LYS A 511 -20.85 13.11 29.49
C LYS A 511 -20.74 11.89 30.43
N LEU A 512 -19.58 11.64 31.02
CA LEU A 512 -19.37 10.50 31.92
C LEU A 512 -19.84 10.79 33.36
N LEU A 513 -19.69 12.00 33.86
CA LEU A 513 -19.88 12.35 35.27
C LEU A 513 -21.09 13.26 35.52
N GLY A 514 -21.77 13.78 34.50
CA GLY A 514 -22.89 14.72 34.66
C GLY A 514 -24.06 14.18 35.51
N ASP A 515 -24.27 12.86 35.50
CA ASP A 515 -25.40 12.22 36.20
C ASP A 515 -25.12 11.91 37.68
N ILE A 516 -23.92 12.22 38.20
CA ILE A 516 -23.47 11.83 39.54
C ILE A 516 -23.23 13.03 40.48
N LYS A 517 -24.03 14.09 40.29
CA LYS A 517 -24.01 15.32 41.09
C LYS A 517 -24.06 15.03 42.59
N GLY A 518 -23.07 15.53 43.33
CA GLY A 518 -22.93 15.36 44.78
C GLY A 518 -22.38 14.01 45.24
N LEU A 519 -22.02 13.09 44.33
CA LEU A 519 -21.49 11.76 44.69
C LEU A 519 -19.96 11.70 44.74
N ILE A 520 -19.26 12.59 44.03
CA ILE A 520 -17.80 12.68 44.02
C ILE A 520 -17.35 14.09 44.41
N PRO A 521 -16.22 14.24 45.13
CA PRO A 521 -15.73 15.54 45.59
C PRO A 521 -15.20 16.39 44.44
N ASP A 522 -14.95 17.67 44.72
CA ASP A 522 -14.21 18.55 43.82
C ASP A 522 -12.80 17.99 43.57
N ALA A 523 -12.35 18.02 42.32
CA ALA A 523 -11.06 17.47 41.93
C ALA A 523 -10.34 18.39 40.94
N LYS A 524 -9.00 18.41 41.01
CA LYS A 524 -8.12 19.03 40.02
C LYS A 524 -7.17 17.99 39.47
N PHE A 525 -7.00 17.96 38.16
CA PHE A 525 -6.15 16.97 37.50
C PHE A 525 -5.56 17.53 36.21
N LEU A 526 -4.39 17.01 35.82
CA LEU A 526 -3.76 17.35 34.56
C LEU A 526 -4.14 16.36 33.47
N VAL A 527 -4.48 16.85 32.28
CA VAL A 527 -4.76 16.01 31.11
C VAL A 527 -3.76 16.32 30.01
N ASN A 528 -3.18 15.26 29.48
CA ASN A 528 -2.28 15.31 28.34
C ASN A 528 -3.03 15.74 27.06
N HIS A 529 -2.54 16.78 26.39
CA HIS A 529 -3.10 17.22 25.11
C HIS A 529 -2.61 16.40 23.91
N LEU A 530 -1.43 15.79 24.02
CA LEU A 530 -0.72 15.17 22.93
C LEU A 530 -1.14 13.71 22.74
N ASP A 531 -0.86 13.16 21.55
CA ASP A 531 -1.18 11.75 21.28
C ASP A 531 -0.23 10.82 22.05
N GLU A 532 1.02 11.26 22.25
CA GLU A 532 2.06 10.50 22.95
C GLU A 532 1.96 10.63 24.48
N PRO A 533 2.30 9.57 25.24
CA PRO A 533 2.36 9.57 26.71
C PRO A 533 3.44 10.53 27.25
N ARG A 534 3.39 10.82 28.55
CA ARG A 534 4.12 11.95 29.15
C ARG A 534 5.06 11.56 30.28
N VAL A 535 4.68 10.65 31.17
CA VAL A 535 5.29 10.59 32.51
C VAL A 535 6.19 9.38 32.66
N LEU A 536 7.41 9.62 33.17
CA LEU A 536 8.30 8.60 33.67
C LEU A 536 8.70 8.95 35.11
N ILE A 537 8.30 8.12 36.06
CA ILE A 537 8.66 8.33 37.47
C ILE A 537 10.03 7.71 37.74
N SER A 538 10.97 8.53 38.19
CA SER A 538 12.31 8.06 38.56
C SER A 538 12.30 7.28 39.89
N PRO A 539 13.08 6.20 40.02
CA PRO A 539 13.24 5.50 41.30
C PRO A 539 13.75 6.46 42.38
N GLY A 540 12.99 6.59 43.47
CA GLY A 540 13.33 7.50 44.57
C GLY A 540 12.99 8.98 44.32
N ALA A 541 12.17 9.30 43.31
CA ALA A 541 11.64 10.65 43.13
C ALA A 541 10.92 11.13 44.41
N ASP A 542 11.09 12.41 44.73
CA ASP A 542 10.47 13.08 45.88
C ASP A 542 9.89 14.45 45.47
N SER A 543 9.28 15.17 46.42
CA SER A 543 8.68 16.49 46.17
C SER A 543 9.67 17.66 46.11
N SER A 544 10.98 17.42 46.34
CA SER A 544 11.98 18.50 46.46
C SER A 544 12.45 19.06 45.10
N ASN A 545 12.50 18.21 44.07
CA ASN A 545 12.72 18.56 42.67
C ASN A 545 11.69 17.80 41.83
N PRO A 546 10.49 18.37 41.59
CA PRO A 546 9.32 17.56 41.30
C PRO A 546 9.35 16.92 39.91
N PHE A 547 9.95 17.59 38.91
CA PHE A 547 10.11 17.03 37.56
C PHE A 547 11.09 17.82 36.69
N SER A 548 11.48 17.21 35.57
CA SER A 548 12.15 17.83 34.43
C SER A 548 11.42 17.50 33.13
N VAL A 549 11.54 18.36 32.11
CA VAL A 549 10.91 18.17 30.80
C VAL A 549 11.99 18.03 29.74
N ILE A 550 11.90 16.96 28.95
CA ILE A 550 12.84 16.66 27.86
C ILE A 550 12.05 16.58 26.56
N ASP A 551 12.41 17.42 25.60
CA ASP A 551 11.81 17.38 24.26
C ASP A 551 12.51 16.32 23.39
N LEU A 552 11.77 15.26 23.09
CA LEU A 552 12.20 14.15 22.22
C LEU A 552 11.35 14.10 20.94
N SER A 553 10.73 15.22 20.57
CA SER A 553 10.00 15.34 19.30
C SER A 553 10.95 15.04 18.14
N GLU A 554 10.51 14.17 17.23
CA GLU A 554 11.24 13.66 16.06
C GLU A 554 12.57 12.95 16.38
N GLN A 555 12.77 12.55 17.64
CA GLN A 555 13.99 11.91 18.13
C GLN A 555 13.70 10.51 18.72
N PRO A 556 14.72 9.61 18.74
CA PRO A 556 14.56 8.30 19.38
C PRO A 556 14.26 8.43 20.88
N THR A 557 13.17 7.83 21.33
CA THR A 557 12.74 7.90 22.74
C THR A 557 13.13 6.68 23.56
N TRP A 558 13.47 5.55 22.90
CA TRP A 558 13.70 4.26 23.57
C TRP A 558 14.60 4.36 24.80
N LYS A 559 15.80 4.92 24.63
CA LYS A 559 16.78 5.05 25.72
C LYS A 559 16.24 5.84 26.92
N ALA A 560 15.40 6.85 26.68
CA ALA A 560 14.87 7.68 27.75
C ALA A 560 13.79 6.95 28.54
N ILE A 561 12.87 6.25 27.85
CA ILE A 561 11.72 5.59 28.48
C ILE A 561 12.04 4.21 29.06
N THR A 562 13.18 3.60 28.71
CA THR A 562 13.60 2.29 29.25
C THR A 562 14.79 2.39 30.20
N LYS A 563 15.25 3.58 30.57
CA LYS A 563 16.47 3.77 31.38
C LYS A 563 16.39 3.17 32.79
N PHE A 564 15.17 2.95 33.30
CA PHE A 564 14.93 2.33 34.60
C PHE A 564 14.56 0.84 34.51
N CYS A 565 14.61 0.25 33.31
CA CYS A 565 14.47 -1.19 33.17
C CYS A 565 15.63 -1.92 33.88
N PRO A 566 15.37 -3.09 34.49
CA PRO A 566 16.41 -3.88 35.13
C PRO A 566 17.47 -4.35 34.13
N SER A 567 18.73 -4.43 34.58
CA SER A 567 19.88 -4.78 33.72
C SER A 567 19.87 -6.22 33.19
N LYS A 568 19.03 -7.09 33.77
CA LYS A 568 18.79 -8.45 33.28
C LYS A 568 17.31 -8.54 32.89
N PRO A 569 16.98 -8.99 31.66
CA PRO A 569 15.64 -9.45 31.36
C PRO A 569 15.24 -10.49 32.39
N GLN A 570 14.00 -10.47 32.87
CA GLN A 570 13.52 -11.60 33.67
C GLN A 570 13.59 -12.85 32.77
N GLU A 571 14.06 -13.97 33.32
CA GLU A 571 14.06 -15.24 32.57
C GLU A 571 12.63 -15.50 32.10
N GLY A 572 12.44 -15.54 30.78
CA GLY A 572 11.13 -15.75 30.18
C GLY A 572 10.55 -17.06 30.69
N HIS A 573 9.35 -17.01 31.23
CA HIS A 573 8.59 -18.24 31.49
C HIS A 573 8.49 -19.04 30.19
N GLU A 574 8.95 -20.30 30.21
CA GLU A 574 8.71 -21.24 29.13
C GLU A 574 7.20 -21.28 28.87
N ASN A 575 6.77 -20.80 27.70
CA ASN A 575 5.39 -20.95 27.29
C ASN A 575 5.14 -22.46 27.09
N PRO A 576 4.21 -23.07 27.83
CA PRO A 576 3.93 -24.50 27.69
C PRO A 576 3.23 -24.85 26.37
N LEU A 577 2.83 -23.84 25.59
CA LEU A 577 2.13 -23.98 24.32
C LEU A 577 3.12 -24.09 23.15
N GLU A 578 3.06 -25.20 22.42
CA GLU A 578 3.82 -25.42 21.19
C GLU A 578 3.28 -24.49 20.08
N THR A 579 3.94 -23.34 19.87
CA THR A 579 3.58 -22.38 18.81
C THR A 579 4.21 -22.69 17.45
N LEU A 580 4.93 -23.81 17.34
CA LEU A 580 5.60 -24.27 16.12
C LEU A 580 6.51 -23.19 15.50
N GLY A 581 7.09 -22.30 16.32
CA GLY A 581 7.98 -21.23 15.87
C GLY A 581 7.27 -19.98 15.31
N LEU A 582 5.94 -19.91 15.36
CA LEU A 582 5.19 -18.69 15.08
C LEU A 582 5.09 -17.80 16.33
N PRO A 583 5.24 -16.47 16.19
CA PRO A 583 5.22 -15.52 17.31
C PRO A 583 3.79 -15.17 17.75
N PHE A 584 2.95 -16.18 18.04
CA PHE A 584 1.64 -15.93 18.62
C PHE A 584 1.77 -15.29 20.00
N VAL A 585 0.98 -14.24 20.26
CA VAL A 585 0.91 -13.59 21.57
C VAL A 585 0.16 -14.51 22.54
N THR A 586 0.88 -15.18 23.44
CA THR A 586 0.29 -16.07 24.46
C THR A 586 -0.06 -15.34 25.75
N ASN A 587 0.70 -14.29 26.10
CA ASN A 587 0.50 -13.47 27.29
C ASN A 587 0.68 -12.00 26.91
N LEU A 588 -0.37 -11.20 27.06
CA LEU A 588 -0.36 -9.79 26.67
C LEU A 588 0.52 -8.95 27.59
N THR A 589 0.47 -9.20 28.90
CA THR A 589 1.26 -8.44 29.89
C THR A 589 2.75 -8.53 29.62
N THR A 590 3.26 -9.74 29.32
CA THR A 590 4.68 -9.92 28.98
C THR A 590 5.01 -9.29 27.62
N THR A 591 4.11 -9.41 26.65
CA THR A 591 4.30 -8.86 25.29
C THR A 591 4.36 -7.33 25.29
N LEU A 592 3.60 -6.67 26.17
CA LEU A 592 3.59 -5.21 26.32
C LEU A 592 4.74 -4.70 27.21
N ASP A 593 5.45 -5.58 27.91
CA ASP A 593 6.56 -5.18 28.77
C ASP A 593 7.81 -4.81 27.97
N LEU A 594 8.02 -3.50 27.76
CA LEU A 594 9.18 -2.98 27.05
C LEU A 594 10.52 -3.42 27.64
N CYS A 595 10.60 -3.67 28.95
CA CYS A 595 11.86 -4.08 29.59
C CYS A 595 12.31 -5.48 29.16
N ASN A 596 11.38 -6.33 28.71
CA ASN A 596 11.67 -7.67 28.21
C ASN A 596 11.85 -7.72 26.68
N HIS A 597 11.61 -6.61 25.97
CA HIS A 597 11.57 -6.56 24.50
C HIS A 597 12.46 -5.43 23.91
N PRO A 598 13.80 -5.48 24.09
CA PRO A 598 14.73 -4.48 23.54
C PRO A 598 14.66 -4.34 22.01
N GLU A 599 14.22 -5.38 21.31
CA GLU A 599 14.00 -5.35 19.86
C GLU A 599 12.89 -4.38 19.43
N TYR A 600 11.97 -3.98 20.31
CA TYR A 600 10.90 -3.06 19.92
C TYR A 600 11.40 -1.66 19.59
N ALA A 601 12.59 -1.28 20.07
CA ALA A 601 13.24 0.01 19.82
C ALA A 601 13.25 0.43 18.35
N HIS A 602 13.31 -0.53 17.43
CA HIS A 602 13.41 -0.30 15.98
C HIS A 602 12.20 -0.82 15.19
N MET A 603 11.08 -1.11 15.87
CA MET A 603 9.88 -1.68 15.25
C MET A 603 8.62 -0.81 15.36
N HIS A 604 8.64 0.19 16.26
CA HIS A 604 7.50 1.09 16.50
C HIS A 604 7.91 2.56 16.38
N GLY A 605 7.05 3.38 15.78
CA GLY A 605 7.34 4.80 15.52
C GLY A 605 7.49 5.66 16.78
N LEU A 606 6.70 5.36 17.84
CA LEU A 606 6.80 6.01 19.16
C LEU A 606 8.22 5.98 19.74
N PHE A 607 9.00 4.94 19.42
CA PHE A 607 10.35 4.73 19.95
C PHE A 607 11.44 5.32 19.06
N GLN A 608 11.10 5.63 17.81
CA GLN A 608 12.05 6.04 16.77
C GLN A 608 12.01 7.55 16.52
N ALA A 609 10.82 8.11 16.26
CA ALA A 609 10.68 9.52 15.90
C ALA A 609 9.23 10.03 16.06
N PRO A 610 8.62 9.97 17.25
CA PRO A 610 7.28 10.51 17.47
C PRO A 610 7.22 12.01 17.18
N PRO A 611 6.12 12.55 16.61
CA PRO A 611 6.04 13.95 16.20
C PRO A 611 6.11 14.97 17.34
N SER A 612 5.62 14.66 18.55
CA SER A 612 5.45 15.67 19.61
C SER A 612 5.82 15.18 21.03
N PHE A 613 6.68 14.19 21.15
CA PHE A 613 7.00 13.56 22.44
C PHE A 613 7.79 14.49 23.37
N LYS A 614 7.15 15.01 24.42
CA LYS A 614 7.85 15.66 25.55
C LYS A 614 7.76 14.77 26.78
N LEU A 615 8.90 14.27 27.22
CA LEU A 615 9.00 13.44 28.41
C LEU A 615 8.99 14.32 29.65
N ILE A 616 8.09 14.02 30.59
CA ILE A 616 8.08 14.54 31.95
C ILE A 616 8.70 13.47 32.83
N GLU A 617 9.91 13.73 33.30
CA GLU A 617 10.59 12.87 34.25
C GLU A 617 10.41 13.40 35.66
N GLY A 618 9.59 12.74 36.47
CA GLY A 618 9.27 13.18 37.83
C GLY A 618 7.88 12.74 38.30
N LEU A 619 7.52 13.16 39.52
CA LEU A 619 6.25 12.82 40.16
C LEU A 619 5.14 13.79 39.75
N VAL A 620 4.69 13.72 38.49
CA VAL A 620 3.57 14.53 38.00
C VAL A 620 2.40 13.63 37.62
N PRO A 621 1.21 13.75 38.26
CA PRO A 621 0.05 12.97 37.86
C PRO A 621 -0.56 13.57 36.59
N VAL A 622 -0.37 12.88 35.47
CA VAL A 622 -0.93 13.28 34.17
C VAL A 622 -1.83 12.17 33.64
N LEU A 623 -3.05 12.53 33.27
CA LEU A 623 -3.99 11.63 32.64
C LEU A 623 -3.72 11.57 31.13
N SER A 624 -3.49 10.36 30.60
CA SER A 624 -3.27 10.09 29.16
C SER A 624 -4.15 8.95 28.65
N THR A 625 -4.42 8.93 27.35
CA THR A 625 -5.33 7.92 26.75
C THR A 625 -4.69 6.55 26.56
N GLY A 626 -3.36 6.48 26.56
CA GLY A 626 -2.60 5.24 26.55
C GLY A 626 -1.12 5.47 26.82
N ALA A 627 -0.43 4.47 27.37
CA ALA A 627 1.00 4.55 27.68
C ALA A 627 1.70 3.17 27.63
N PRO A 628 2.99 3.11 27.26
CA PRO A 628 3.78 1.88 27.37
C PRO A 628 3.95 1.41 28.82
N SER A 629 4.38 0.15 29.01
CA SER A 629 4.54 -0.45 30.35
C SER A 629 5.49 0.31 31.28
N THR A 630 6.49 1.00 30.74
CA THR A 630 7.50 1.72 31.52
C THR A 630 7.08 3.13 31.93
N MET A 631 5.98 3.64 31.39
CA MET A 631 5.49 4.98 31.66
C MET A 631 4.38 4.96 32.71
N SER A 632 4.27 6.06 33.45
CA SER A 632 3.46 6.19 34.67
C SER A 632 2.27 7.13 34.50
N ASP A 633 1.87 7.43 33.26
CA ASP A 633 0.64 8.16 32.99
C ASP A 633 -0.57 7.43 33.59
N ILE A 634 -1.53 8.19 34.10
CA ILE A 634 -2.80 7.67 34.62
C ILE A 634 -3.73 7.47 33.44
N LEU A 635 -4.11 6.23 33.16
CA LEU A 635 -4.85 5.90 31.95
C LEU A 635 -6.32 6.29 32.06
N LEU A 636 -6.80 7.12 31.13
CA LEU A 636 -8.21 7.48 31.01
C LEU A 636 -8.83 6.99 29.69
N PRO A 637 -10.16 6.87 29.62
CA PRO A 637 -10.87 6.67 28.36
C PRO A 637 -10.54 7.76 27.36
N SER A 638 -10.31 7.39 26.09
CA SER A 638 -10.12 8.37 25.03
C SER A 638 -11.43 9.11 24.71
N PRO A 639 -11.40 10.45 24.53
CA PRO A 639 -12.55 11.20 24.00
C PRO A 639 -13.08 10.63 22.69
N ALA A 640 -12.20 10.03 21.88
CA ALA A 640 -12.54 9.33 20.65
C ALA A 640 -13.64 8.27 20.87
N TYR A 641 -13.62 7.56 21.98
CA TYR A 641 -14.56 6.47 22.26
C TYR A 641 -15.92 6.97 22.78
N ILE A 642 -16.01 8.20 23.30
CA ILE A 642 -17.14 8.65 24.11
C ILE A 642 -17.93 9.78 23.46
N VAL A 643 -17.25 10.75 22.81
CA VAL A 643 -17.86 11.99 22.33
C VAL A 643 -17.61 12.28 20.86
N GLU A 644 -16.66 11.62 20.20
CA GLU A 644 -16.33 11.87 18.80
C GLU A 644 -17.15 10.98 17.83
N PRO A 645 -18.14 11.53 17.10
CA PRO A 645 -19.09 10.72 16.34
C PRO A 645 -18.47 9.83 15.27
N GLN A 646 -17.34 10.25 14.67
CA GLN A 646 -16.64 9.49 13.63
C GLN A 646 -16.08 8.15 14.13
N PHE A 647 -15.97 7.95 15.45
CA PHE A 647 -15.43 6.75 16.08
C PHE A 647 -16.49 5.88 16.76
N HIS A 648 -17.74 6.35 16.82
CA HIS A 648 -18.84 5.56 17.36
C HIS A 648 -19.29 4.46 16.39
N TYR A 649 -19.72 3.33 16.94
CA TYR A 649 -20.24 2.22 16.17
C TYR A 649 -21.57 2.59 15.49
N ASN A 650 -21.66 2.31 14.19
CA ASN A 650 -22.90 2.45 13.43
C ASN A 650 -23.39 1.09 12.92
N PRO A 651 -24.50 0.56 13.45
CA PRO A 651 -25.03 -0.74 13.03
C PRO A 651 -25.50 -0.78 11.57
N THR A 652 -25.83 0.36 10.95
CA THR A 652 -26.27 0.38 9.54
C THR A 652 -25.13 0.07 8.58
N SER A 653 -23.88 0.32 9.00
CA SER A 653 -22.67 0.09 8.22
C SER A 653 -22.08 -1.31 8.44
N ASP A 654 -22.67 -2.12 9.34
CA ASP A 654 -22.16 -3.42 9.75
C ASP A 654 -23.06 -4.56 9.21
N PRO A 655 -22.76 -5.11 8.02
CA PRO A 655 -23.56 -6.17 7.43
C PRO A 655 -23.44 -7.50 8.22
N PRO A 656 -24.42 -8.42 8.08
CA PRO A 656 -24.30 -9.77 8.64
C PRO A 656 -23.05 -10.50 8.14
N TRP A 657 -22.50 -11.41 8.95
CA TRP A 657 -21.27 -12.14 8.64
C TRP A 657 -21.18 -12.74 7.22
N PRO A 658 -22.23 -13.40 6.68
CA PRO A 658 -22.17 -13.96 5.32
C PRO A 658 -22.04 -12.91 4.20
N ALA A 659 -22.45 -11.67 4.45
CA ALA A 659 -22.38 -10.57 3.50
C ALA A 659 -21.08 -9.74 3.61
N LYS A 660 -20.23 -10.02 4.61
CA LYS A 660 -18.92 -9.37 4.77
C LYS A 660 -17.92 -9.87 3.72
N SER A 661 -17.05 -8.98 3.25
CA SER A 661 -15.95 -9.31 2.35
C SER A 661 -14.92 -10.21 3.04
N ASN A 662 -14.45 -11.24 2.31
CA ASN A 662 -13.52 -12.26 2.81
C ASN A 662 -12.05 -11.79 2.75
N HIS A 663 -11.74 -10.68 3.43
CA HIS A 663 -10.39 -10.14 3.53
C HIS A 663 -10.12 -9.55 4.93
N LEU A 664 -8.83 -9.31 5.19
CA LEU A 664 -8.34 -8.38 6.18
C LEU A 664 -8.37 -6.96 5.62
N TYR A 665 -9.03 -6.06 6.34
CA TYR A 665 -9.14 -4.66 5.96
C TYR A 665 -8.35 -3.73 6.87
N TRP A 666 -7.62 -2.80 6.26
CA TRP A 666 -7.13 -1.59 6.93
C TRP A 666 -6.95 -0.45 5.93
N ALA A 667 -7.47 0.72 6.28
CA ALA A 667 -7.21 1.95 5.55
C ALA A 667 -7.00 3.08 6.55
N GLY A 668 -5.88 3.79 6.42
CA GLY A 668 -5.51 4.85 7.35
C GLY A 668 -4.34 5.68 6.84
N SER A 669 -3.95 6.68 7.62
CA SER A 669 -2.80 7.50 7.29
C SER A 669 -1.49 6.90 7.83
N THR A 670 -0.35 7.32 7.29
CA THR A 670 0.99 6.88 7.70
C THR A 670 1.49 7.51 9.01
N THR A 671 0.59 7.74 9.98
CA THR A 671 0.96 8.30 11.29
C THR A 671 1.83 7.36 12.10
N GLY A 672 2.48 7.88 13.15
CA GLY A 672 3.15 7.12 14.18
C GLY A 672 4.63 7.45 14.32
N ALA A 673 5.22 8.10 13.33
CA ALA A 673 6.55 8.69 13.39
C ALA A 673 6.79 9.65 12.23
N VAL A 674 7.74 10.57 12.40
CA VAL A 674 8.18 11.53 11.39
C VAL A 674 9.35 10.95 10.60
N ALA A 675 9.15 10.74 9.31
CA ALA A 675 10.15 10.22 8.39
C ALA A 675 11.16 11.29 8.00
N SER A 676 12.44 10.93 7.95
CA SER A 676 13.51 11.81 7.45
C SER A 676 14.25 11.17 6.27
N ASP A 677 15.01 12.00 5.54
CA ASP A 677 15.90 11.56 4.47
C ASP A 677 17.23 10.99 4.99
N SER A 678 17.48 11.14 6.29
CA SER A 678 18.72 10.77 6.98
C SER A 678 18.43 9.83 8.15
N PRO A 679 19.31 8.84 8.44
CA PRO A 679 19.20 8.02 9.65
C PRO A 679 19.15 8.87 10.93
N PRO A 680 18.49 8.39 12.01
CA PRO A 680 17.90 7.06 12.16
C PRO A 680 16.44 6.93 11.69
N ASN A 681 15.80 8.02 11.23
CA ASN A 681 14.34 8.10 11.03
C ASN A 681 13.89 7.54 9.67
N ASN A 682 14.16 6.25 9.45
CA ASN A 682 13.85 5.55 8.21
C ASN A 682 12.39 5.06 8.21
N TRP A 683 11.56 5.51 7.27
CA TRP A 683 10.12 5.20 7.32
C TRP A 683 9.80 3.71 7.19
N GLN A 684 10.68 2.92 6.58
CA GLN A 684 10.53 1.47 6.35
C GLN A 684 10.46 0.68 7.66
N THR A 685 11.00 1.22 8.76
CA THR A 685 11.02 0.56 10.08
C THR A 685 9.86 0.99 10.98
N PHE A 686 9.01 1.92 10.53
CA PHE A 686 7.84 2.35 11.28
C PHE A 686 6.71 1.30 11.21
N HIS A 687 5.96 1.14 12.31
CA HIS A 687 5.02 0.03 12.47
C HIS A 687 3.95 -0.02 11.35
N ARG A 688 3.37 1.12 10.93
CA ARG A 688 2.35 1.15 9.87
C ARG A 688 2.96 0.79 8.51
N GLN A 689 4.15 1.28 8.22
CA GLN A 689 4.85 1.03 6.97
C GLN A 689 5.31 -0.43 6.86
N ARG A 690 5.77 -1.02 7.97
CA ARG A 690 6.07 -2.46 8.06
C ARG A 690 4.82 -3.31 7.78
N PHE A 691 3.68 -2.95 8.39
CA PHE A 691 2.41 -3.62 8.12
C PHE A 691 1.97 -3.48 6.66
N LEU A 692 2.04 -2.26 6.11
CA LEU A 692 1.75 -2.00 4.69
C LEU A 692 2.65 -2.81 3.75
N THR A 693 3.94 -2.92 4.08
CA THR A 693 4.92 -3.69 3.29
C THR A 693 4.57 -5.17 3.27
N LEU A 694 4.20 -5.73 4.43
CA LEU A 694 3.73 -7.11 4.55
C LEU A 694 2.42 -7.32 3.78
N ALA A 695 1.39 -6.52 4.06
CA ALA A 695 0.04 -6.73 3.53
C ALA A 695 -0.08 -6.45 2.02
N GLN A 696 0.80 -5.61 1.47
CA GLN A 696 0.88 -5.38 0.01
C GLN A 696 1.94 -6.26 -0.68
N ASN A 697 2.63 -7.13 0.06
CA ASN A 697 3.68 -8.02 -0.43
C ASN A 697 4.81 -7.28 -1.19
N LEU A 698 5.31 -6.17 -0.62
CA LEU A 698 6.18 -5.21 -1.32
C LEU A 698 7.69 -5.37 -1.07
N ALA A 699 8.15 -6.40 -0.36
CA ALA A 699 9.57 -6.53 0.00
C ALA A 699 10.46 -6.82 -1.24
N PRO A 700 11.19 -5.85 -1.83
CA PRO A 700 11.78 -5.98 -3.17
C PRO A 700 13.14 -6.71 -3.21
N SER A 701 13.75 -7.00 -2.06
CA SER A 701 15.15 -7.43 -1.99
C SER A 701 15.38 -8.82 -1.40
N ASN A 702 14.39 -9.37 -0.69
CA ASN A 702 14.38 -10.70 -0.11
C ASN A 702 12.93 -11.13 -0.07
N HIS A 703 12.53 -12.09 -0.89
CA HIS A 703 11.24 -12.76 -0.72
C HIS A 703 11.30 -13.50 0.62
N HIS A 704 11.10 -12.79 1.73
CA HIS A 704 11.12 -13.37 3.06
C HIS A 704 9.98 -14.37 3.08
N PRO A 705 10.29 -15.67 3.15
CA PRO A 705 9.23 -16.65 3.16
C PRO A 705 8.40 -16.44 4.43
N HIS A 706 7.09 -16.53 4.26
CA HIS A 706 6.15 -16.57 5.35
C HIS A 706 6.04 -18.01 5.85
N THR A 707 5.98 -18.15 7.17
CA THR A 707 5.76 -19.43 7.82
C THR A 707 4.27 -19.74 7.81
N TYR A 708 3.89 -20.88 7.25
CA TYR A 708 2.53 -21.40 7.29
C TYR A 708 2.49 -22.75 7.99
N LEU A 709 1.36 -23.07 8.60
CA LEU A 709 1.13 -24.38 9.20
C LEU A 709 0.48 -25.32 8.18
N HIS A 710 1.07 -26.50 8.07
CA HIS A 710 0.63 -27.55 7.17
C HIS A 710 0.37 -28.83 7.91
N GLN A 711 -0.60 -29.57 7.41
CA GLN A 711 -0.90 -30.90 7.90
C GLN A 711 -0.16 -31.94 7.05
N THR A 712 0.73 -32.72 7.69
CA THR A 712 1.34 -33.90 7.06
C THR A 712 0.61 -35.18 7.48
N ARG A 713 0.35 -36.06 6.49
CA ARG A 713 -0.27 -37.37 6.73
C ARG A 713 0.81 -38.38 7.13
N GLY A 714 0.95 -38.63 8.44
CA GLY A 714 1.72 -39.77 8.95
C GLY A 714 0.92 -41.08 8.86
N ALA A 715 1.62 -42.22 8.99
CA ALA A 715 1.01 -43.56 8.89
C ALA A 715 -0.03 -43.86 9.99
N THR A 716 0.00 -43.15 11.12
CA THR A 716 -0.92 -43.38 12.26
C THR A 716 -1.33 -42.11 13.03
N THR A 717 -0.70 -40.95 12.81
CA THR A 717 -1.05 -39.67 13.47
C THR A 717 -1.02 -38.49 12.50
N GLN A 718 -1.97 -37.57 12.67
CA GLN A 718 -1.96 -36.27 12.00
C GLN A 718 -1.03 -35.33 12.78
N LYS A 719 0.02 -34.81 12.15
CA LYS A 719 0.95 -33.87 12.80
C LYS A 719 0.98 -32.54 12.04
N LEU A 720 0.96 -31.43 12.77
CA LEU A 720 1.23 -30.11 12.20
C LEU A 720 2.73 -29.91 12.01
N THR A 721 3.09 -29.31 10.87
CA THR A 721 4.46 -28.97 10.50
C THR A 721 4.47 -27.58 9.89
N THR A 722 5.57 -26.85 10.03
CA THR A 722 5.75 -25.55 9.36
C THR A 722 6.26 -25.73 7.94
N ALA A 723 5.79 -24.91 7.00
CA ALA A 723 6.46 -24.69 5.73
C ALA A 723 6.67 -23.22 5.45
N GLN A 724 7.67 -22.95 4.62
CA GLN A 724 8.08 -21.62 4.21
C GLN A 724 7.56 -21.35 2.80
N SER A 725 6.83 -20.25 2.60
CA SER A 725 6.29 -19.87 1.30
C SER A 725 6.37 -18.37 1.09
N THR A 726 6.84 -17.97 -0.09
CA THR A 726 6.86 -16.56 -0.51
C THR A 726 5.51 -16.09 -1.04
N PHE A 727 4.54 -17.01 -1.15
CA PHE A 727 3.19 -16.69 -1.59
C PHE A 727 2.41 -16.06 -0.43
N LEU A 728 1.82 -14.90 -0.71
CA LEU A 728 0.82 -14.25 0.11
C LEU A 728 -0.41 -14.06 -0.78
N ASN A 729 -1.58 -14.56 -0.37
CA ASN A 729 -2.79 -14.42 -1.17
C ASN A 729 -3.27 -12.96 -1.16
N PRO A 730 -3.10 -12.19 -2.26
CA PRO A 730 -3.41 -10.75 -2.25
C PRO A 730 -4.90 -10.46 -2.03
N ARG A 731 -5.77 -11.46 -2.26
CA ARG A 731 -7.22 -11.33 -2.09
C ARG A 731 -7.65 -11.31 -0.64
N HIS A 732 -6.77 -11.78 0.26
CA HIS A 732 -6.99 -11.71 1.69
C HIS A 732 -6.59 -10.34 2.28
N TYR A 733 -6.04 -9.40 1.50
CA TYR A 733 -5.53 -8.12 2.02
C TYR A 733 -6.09 -6.91 1.27
N ALA A 734 -7.12 -6.29 1.84
CA ALA A 734 -7.60 -4.96 1.46
C ALA A 734 -6.96 -3.89 2.33
N VAL A 735 -5.65 -3.72 2.16
CA VAL A 735 -4.80 -2.88 3.02
C VAL A 735 -4.06 -1.82 2.22
N ALA A 736 -4.26 -0.55 2.54
CA ALA A 736 -3.57 0.57 1.89
C ALA A 736 -3.64 1.88 2.68
N PRO A 737 -2.63 2.77 2.54
CA PRO A 737 -2.73 4.10 3.12
C PRO A 737 -3.68 4.98 2.29
N THR A 738 -4.46 5.81 3.00
CA THR A 738 -5.33 6.83 2.40
C THR A 738 -4.68 8.21 2.37
N ARG A 739 -3.72 8.46 3.27
CA ARG A 739 -2.93 9.69 3.35
C ARG A 739 -1.50 9.39 3.79
N ILE A 740 -0.53 9.91 3.05
CA ILE A 740 0.89 9.82 3.39
C ILE A 740 1.37 11.19 3.85
N PHE A 741 1.83 11.29 5.10
CA PHE A 741 2.34 12.51 5.73
C PHE A 741 3.27 12.17 6.91
N GLN A 742 3.67 13.19 7.70
CA GLN A 742 4.70 13.13 8.74
C GLN A 742 6.08 12.85 8.14
N CYS A 743 6.57 13.78 7.32
CA CYS A 743 7.91 13.76 6.76
C CYS A 743 8.57 15.11 7.01
N THR A 744 9.84 15.12 7.41
CA THR A 744 10.61 16.36 7.63
C THR A 744 10.83 17.13 6.32
N THR A 745 10.96 16.39 5.20
CA THR A 745 11.05 16.93 3.84
C THR A 745 10.06 16.23 2.91
N PRO A 746 9.80 16.77 1.70
CA PRO A 746 8.90 16.12 0.74
C PRO A 746 9.40 14.75 0.24
N LEU A 747 10.70 14.47 0.32
CA LEU A 747 11.31 13.30 -0.33
C LEU A 747 10.86 11.95 0.30
N PRO A 748 10.92 11.72 1.62
CA PRO A 748 10.42 10.47 2.22
C PRO A 748 8.94 10.19 1.92
N CYS A 749 8.11 11.23 1.93
CA CYS A 749 6.69 11.10 1.60
C CYS A 749 6.48 10.73 0.12
N ARG A 750 7.27 11.31 -0.79
CA ARG A 750 7.26 10.96 -2.21
C ARG A 750 7.71 9.52 -2.45
N GLN A 751 8.74 9.06 -1.75
CA GLN A 751 9.20 7.67 -1.80
C GLN A 751 8.09 6.70 -1.35
N GLN A 752 7.42 6.99 -0.23
CA GLN A 752 6.29 6.21 0.25
C GLN A 752 5.11 6.20 -0.75
N GLN A 753 4.81 7.33 -1.40
CA GLN A 753 3.76 7.41 -2.43
C GLN A 753 4.06 6.55 -3.66
N THR A 754 5.33 6.39 -4.02
CA THR A 754 5.77 5.52 -5.12
C THR A 754 5.89 4.06 -4.71
N HIS A 755 6.12 3.80 -3.42
CA HIS A 755 6.31 2.46 -2.87
C HIS A 755 4.98 1.75 -2.58
N PHE A 756 4.02 2.44 -1.94
CA PHE A 756 2.75 1.86 -1.53
C PHE A 756 1.63 2.10 -2.55
N ARG A 757 0.83 1.07 -2.80
CA ARG A 757 -0.49 1.25 -3.43
C ARG A 757 -1.39 2.01 -2.45
N ARG A 758 -1.93 3.14 -2.89
CA ARG A 758 -2.83 4.00 -2.08
C ARG A 758 -4.30 3.71 -2.40
N LEU A 759 -5.17 3.98 -1.44
CA LEU A 759 -6.61 4.09 -1.66
C LEU A 759 -7.04 5.56 -1.55
N PRO A 760 -8.13 5.98 -2.24
CA PRO A 760 -8.75 7.25 -1.95
C PRO A 760 -9.29 7.24 -0.51
N TRP A 761 -9.68 8.42 -0.01
CA TRP A 761 -10.31 8.52 1.31
C TRP A 761 -11.48 7.52 1.44
N GLN A 762 -11.49 6.78 2.55
CA GLN A 762 -12.47 5.75 2.84
C GLN A 762 -13.43 6.23 3.93
N ALA A 763 -14.69 5.78 3.85
CA ALA A 763 -15.66 6.03 4.91
C ALA A 763 -15.17 5.49 6.26
N SER A 764 -15.53 6.16 7.35
CA SER A 764 -15.11 5.83 8.72
C SER A 764 -15.44 4.39 9.13
N ASP A 765 -16.48 3.82 8.52
CA ASP A 765 -17.04 2.50 8.86
C ASP A 765 -16.72 1.44 7.81
N ALA A 766 -15.89 1.75 6.79
CA ALA A 766 -15.60 0.81 5.70
C ALA A 766 -15.02 -0.53 6.21
N ALA A 767 -14.28 -0.51 7.33
CA ALA A 767 -13.75 -1.71 7.98
C ALA A 767 -14.84 -2.68 8.47
N LEU A 768 -16.05 -2.18 8.79
CA LEU A 768 -17.16 -3.01 9.26
C LEU A 768 -17.70 -3.92 8.15
N GLY A 769 -17.41 -3.61 6.88
CA GLY A 769 -17.76 -4.46 5.74
C GLY A 769 -16.90 -5.73 5.60
N ALA A 770 -15.76 -5.80 6.29
CA ALA A 770 -14.80 -6.89 6.17
C ALA A 770 -14.95 -7.94 7.28
N LYS A 771 -14.63 -9.21 6.99
CA LYS A 771 -14.61 -10.26 8.02
C LYS A 771 -13.54 -10.04 9.07
N LEU A 772 -12.34 -9.63 8.65
CA LEU A 772 -11.24 -9.27 9.56
C LEU A 772 -10.94 -7.77 9.46
N ALA A 773 -10.83 -7.11 10.60
CA ALA A 773 -10.45 -5.70 10.70
C ALA A 773 -9.14 -5.57 11.48
N PHE A 774 -8.12 -4.94 10.89
CA PHE A 774 -6.85 -4.72 11.59
C PHE A 774 -6.87 -3.37 12.32
N ASP A 775 -6.49 -3.38 13.59
CA ASP A 775 -6.29 -2.21 14.43
C ASP A 775 -4.80 -2.09 14.81
N LEU A 776 -4.26 -0.89 14.65
CA LEU A 776 -2.88 -0.59 15.00
C LEU A 776 -2.73 0.85 15.46
N ASP A 777 -1.76 1.04 16.35
CA ASP A 777 -1.36 2.33 16.91
C ASP A 777 -1.09 3.39 15.83
N GLY A 778 -1.26 4.66 16.20
CA GLY A 778 -0.84 5.82 15.43
C GLY A 778 0.31 6.52 16.12
N ASN A 779 0.20 7.84 16.31
CA ASN A 779 1.08 8.56 17.23
C ASN A 779 0.84 8.09 18.68
N GLY A 780 -0.41 7.79 19.01
CA GLY A 780 -0.85 7.14 20.24
C GLY A 780 -1.84 6.01 19.93
N ILE A 781 -2.86 5.85 20.78
CA ILE A 781 -3.89 4.82 20.65
C ILE A 781 -4.73 4.96 19.37
N SER A 782 -5.37 3.87 18.93
CA SER A 782 -6.29 3.89 17.80
C SER A 782 -7.72 4.16 18.26
N GLY A 783 -8.22 5.38 18.05
CA GLY A 783 -9.62 5.74 18.34
C GLY A 783 -10.67 4.90 17.58
N ARG A 784 -10.26 4.07 16.61
CA ARG A 784 -11.15 3.17 15.87
C ARG A 784 -11.50 1.89 16.63
N PHE A 785 -10.71 1.50 17.63
CA PHE A 785 -10.80 0.17 18.24
C PHE A 785 -12.21 -0.18 18.72
N TYR A 786 -12.93 0.75 19.37
CA TYR A 786 -14.25 0.48 19.95
C TYR A 786 -15.31 0.14 18.92
N LYS A 787 -15.43 0.92 17.84
CA LYS A 787 -16.38 0.58 16.78
C LYS A 787 -16.03 -0.70 16.04
N LEU A 788 -14.74 -1.05 15.95
CA LEU A 788 -14.33 -2.32 15.36
C LEU A 788 -14.77 -3.47 16.28
N LEU A 789 -14.51 -3.37 17.59
CA LEU A 789 -14.88 -4.39 18.58
C LEU A 789 -16.40 -4.55 18.72
N ALA A 790 -17.15 -3.47 18.59
CA ALA A 790 -18.62 -3.48 18.62
C ALA A 790 -19.27 -4.07 17.35
N SER A 791 -18.50 -4.28 16.28
CA SER A 791 -18.99 -4.79 15.00
C SER A 791 -19.01 -6.31 14.95
N ARG A 792 -19.63 -6.89 13.92
CA ARG A 792 -19.56 -8.34 13.67
C ARG A 792 -18.26 -8.80 13.03
N SER A 793 -17.27 -7.91 12.86
CA SER A 793 -15.95 -8.26 12.30
C SER A 793 -15.03 -8.78 13.39
N LEU A 794 -14.13 -9.71 13.04
CA LEU A 794 -13.06 -10.09 13.96
C LEU A 794 -11.93 -9.05 13.92
N VAL A 795 -11.62 -8.48 15.08
CA VAL A 795 -10.54 -7.49 15.23
C VAL A 795 -9.20 -8.18 15.48
N LEU A 796 -8.19 -7.82 14.69
CA LEU A 796 -6.78 -8.12 14.93
C LEU A 796 -6.12 -6.84 15.47
N LYS A 797 -5.60 -6.83 16.70
CA LYS A 797 -5.01 -5.64 17.34
C LYS A 797 -3.51 -5.81 17.53
N GLN A 798 -2.72 -4.89 16.99
CA GLN A 798 -1.30 -4.72 17.30
C GLN A 798 -1.12 -3.41 18.08
N THR A 799 -0.55 -3.47 19.28
CA THR A 799 -0.27 -2.27 20.07
C THR A 799 0.94 -2.45 20.98
N VAL A 800 1.57 -1.33 21.37
CA VAL A 800 2.55 -1.25 22.48
C VAL A 800 2.03 -0.41 23.65
N LEU A 801 0.77 0.04 23.58
CA LEU A 801 0.16 0.93 24.54
C LEU A 801 -0.83 0.16 25.40
N ARG A 802 -0.76 0.38 26.71
CA ARG A 802 -1.82 0.02 27.64
C ARG A 802 -2.92 1.07 27.54
N GLU A 803 -4.16 0.63 27.54
CA GLU A 803 -5.37 1.46 27.60
C GLU A 803 -6.20 1.07 28.83
N TRP A 804 -7.08 1.97 29.29
CA TRP A 804 -7.90 1.76 30.51
C TRP A 804 -8.70 0.44 30.53
N HIS A 805 -8.98 -0.13 29.36
CA HIS A 805 -9.87 -1.27 29.19
C HIS A 805 -9.16 -2.63 29.11
N ASP A 806 -7.83 -2.67 29.16
CA ASP A 806 -7.08 -3.91 28.97
C ASP A 806 -7.36 -4.95 30.07
N GLU A 807 -7.70 -4.50 31.28
CA GLU A 807 -8.15 -5.37 32.37
C GLU A 807 -9.55 -5.94 32.17
N ARG A 808 -10.34 -5.39 31.24
CA ARG A 808 -11.69 -5.86 30.91
C ARG A 808 -11.74 -6.70 29.64
N LEU A 809 -10.77 -6.59 28.75
CA LEU A 809 -10.72 -7.38 27.51
C LEU A 809 -9.74 -8.55 27.62
N ARG A 810 -10.05 -9.68 27.01
CA ARG A 810 -9.16 -10.84 26.96
C ARG A 810 -8.78 -11.16 25.51
N PRO A 811 -7.47 -11.15 25.17
CA PRO A 811 -7.01 -11.64 23.88
C PRO A 811 -7.43 -13.09 23.66
N TRP A 812 -7.67 -13.47 22.41
CA TRP A 812 -8.21 -14.77 21.99
C TRP A 812 -9.62 -15.11 22.51
N VAL A 813 -10.27 -14.19 23.22
CA VAL A 813 -11.70 -14.26 23.59
C VAL A 813 -12.52 -13.15 22.94
N HIS A 814 -11.99 -11.92 22.92
CA HIS A 814 -12.71 -10.77 22.36
C HIS A 814 -12.07 -10.21 21.08
N TYR A 815 -10.77 -10.46 20.87
CA TYR A 815 -10.02 -10.03 19.71
C TYR A 815 -8.76 -10.90 19.54
N VAL A 816 -8.11 -10.81 18.38
CA VAL A 816 -6.83 -11.49 18.11
C VAL A 816 -5.66 -10.53 18.38
N PRO A 817 -4.79 -10.80 19.37
CA PRO A 817 -3.58 -10.02 19.56
C PRO A 817 -2.55 -10.33 18.47
N VAL A 818 -1.86 -9.31 17.98
CA VAL A 818 -0.81 -9.43 16.97
C VAL A 818 0.50 -8.89 17.54
N SER A 819 1.55 -9.69 17.44
CA SER A 819 2.92 -9.35 17.84
C SER A 819 3.42 -8.15 17.05
N LEU A 820 4.36 -7.39 17.63
CA LEU A 820 4.99 -6.27 16.92
C LEU A 820 5.81 -6.76 15.70
N GLY A 821 6.25 -8.02 15.72
CA GLY A 821 6.94 -8.69 14.63
C GLY A 821 6.06 -8.99 13.41
N MET A 822 4.77 -9.29 13.61
CA MET A 822 3.79 -9.68 12.58
C MET A 822 4.11 -10.97 11.81
N GLY A 823 5.02 -11.79 12.31
CA GLY A 823 5.44 -13.02 11.63
C GLY A 823 4.32 -14.05 11.49
N GLU A 824 3.34 -13.99 12.39
CA GLU A 824 2.15 -14.85 12.44
C GLU A 824 0.98 -14.35 11.57
N VAL A 825 1.00 -13.08 11.12
CA VAL A 825 -0.14 -12.48 10.39
C VAL A 825 -0.49 -13.26 9.11
N PRO A 826 0.46 -13.70 8.27
CA PRO A 826 0.13 -14.51 7.09
C PRO A 826 -0.63 -15.80 7.43
N GLU A 827 -0.18 -16.56 8.43
CA GLU A 827 -0.85 -17.79 8.87
C GLU A 827 -2.23 -17.50 9.47
N VAL A 828 -2.33 -16.51 10.37
CA VAL A 828 -3.59 -16.14 11.03
C VAL A 828 -4.65 -15.76 10.00
N VAL A 829 -4.28 -14.92 9.02
CA VAL A 829 -5.19 -14.45 7.98
C VAL A 829 -5.59 -15.61 7.05
N GLU A 830 -4.63 -16.42 6.62
CA GLU A 830 -4.90 -17.58 5.76
C GLU A 830 -5.80 -18.60 6.46
N TRP A 831 -5.56 -18.88 7.74
CA TRP A 831 -6.38 -19.82 8.49
C TRP A 831 -7.82 -19.34 8.68
N PHE A 832 -8.01 -18.09 9.11
CA PHE A 832 -9.35 -17.51 9.34
C PHE A 832 -10.15 -17.28 8.06
N LEU A 833 -9.51 -16.97 6.93
CA LEU A 833 -10.21 -16.66 5.68
C LEU A 833 -10.25 -17.82 4.68
N GLY A 834 -9.29 -18.74 4.74
CA GLY A 834 -9.09 -19.83 3.78
C GLY A 834 -9.69 -21.17 4.20
N SER A 835 -9.97 -21.40 5.50
CA SER A 835 -10.55 -22.66 5.99
C SER A 835 -11.99 -22.50 6.48
N GLY A 836 -12.82 -23.53 6.31
CA GLY A 836 -14.20 -23.52 6.81
C GLY A 836 -14.26 -23.40 8.34
N ARG A 837 -13.45 -24.20 9.03
CA ARG A 837 -13.33 -24.20 10.50
C ARG A 837 -12.76 -22.89 11.03
N GLY A 838 -11.68 -22.36 10.43
CA GLY A 838 -11.14 -21.06 10.79
C GLY A 838 -12.15 -19.93 10.55
N GLY A 839 -12.90 -19.96 9.44
CA GLY A 839 -13.98 -18.99 9.19
C GLY A 839 -15.09 -19.02 10.23
N GLU A 840 -15.44 -20.20 10.76
CA GLU A 840 -16.36 -20.35 11.89
C GLU A 840 -15.79 -19.77 13.18
N ARG A 841 -14.53 -20.08 13.50
CA ARG A 841 -13.83 -19.50 14.67
C ARG A 841 -13.68 -17.98 14.58
N ALA A 842 -13.46 -17.45 13.38
CA ALA A 842 -13.40 -16.02 13.16
C ALA A 842 -14.74 -15.34 13.50
N ARG A 843 -15.85 -15.95 13.05
CA ARG A 843 -17.21 -15.49 13.35
C ARG A 843 -17.49 -15.53 14.86
N GLU A 844 -17.21 -16.66 15.50
CA GLU A 844 -17.43 -16.84 16.94
C GLU A 844 -16.66 -15.81 17.77
N LEU A 845 -15.39 -15.57 17.44
CA LEU A 845 -14.55 -14.63 18.16
C LEU A 845 -14.98 -13.17 17.94
N GLY A 846 -15.39 -12.81 16.71
CA GLY A 846 -15.97 -11.50 16.42
C GLY A 846 -17.31 -11.26 17.14
N GLU A 847 -18.18 -12.28 17.20
CA GLU A 847 -19.44 -12.23 17.95
C GLU A 847 -19.18 -12.10 19.46
N ALA A 848 -18.23 -12.87 20.01
CA ALA A 848 -17.85 -12.77 21.42
C ALA A 848 -17.31 -11.39 21.78
N GLY A 849 -16.47 -10.78 20.94
CA GLY A 849 -15.99 -9.41 21.11
C GLY A 849 -17.13 -8.39 21.14
N ARG A 850 -18.07 -8.49 20.19
CA ARG A 850 -19.26 -7.63 20.11
C ARG A 850 -20.19 -7.79 21.32
N GLU A 851 -20.47 -9.02 21.72
CA GLU A 851 -21.32 -9.30 22.88
C GLU A 851 -20.70 -8.82 24.18
N TRP A 852 -19.37 -8.97 24.32
CA TRP A 852 -18.66 -8.47 25.48
C TRP A 852 -18.59 -6.95 25.51
N PHE A 853 -18.40 -6.30 24.34
CA PHE A 853 -18.48 -4.85 24.23
C PHE A 853 -19.79 -4.30 24.81
N GLY A 854 -20.92 -4.93 24.46
CA GLY A 854 -22.24 -4.57 24.98
C GLY A 854 -22.44 -4.81 26.49
N ARG A 855 -21.51 -5.50 27.17
CA ARG A 855 -21.60 -5.83 28.61
C ARG A 855 -20.56 -5.12 29.48
N ALA A 856 -19.35 -4.93 28.97
CA ALA A 856 -18.21 -4.44 29.75
C ALA A 856 -17.60 -3.12 29.23
N MET A 857 -18.07 -2.63 28.07
CA MET A 857 -17.56 -1.45 27.38
C MET A 857 -18.67 -0.42 27.09
N ARG A 858 -19.77 -0.46 27.85
CA ARG A 858 -20.90 0.47 27.73
C ARG A 858 -20.47 1.85 28.22
N GLU A 859 -21.25 2.89 27.90
CA GLU A 859 -20.96 4.26 28.38
C GLU A 859 -20.86 4.37 29.91
N VAL A 860 -21.48 3.46 30.66
CA VAL A 860 -21.40 3.41 32.13
C VAL A 860 -20.10 2.79 32.65
N ASP A 861 -19.48 1.88 31.90
CA ASP A 861 -18.31 1.12 32.35
C ASP A 861 -17.06 1.99 32.59
N PRO A 862 -16.70 2.97 31.72
CA PRO A 862 -15.66 3.93 32.04
C PRO A 862 -15.98 4.79 33.28
N ARG A 863 -17.26 5.08 33.54
CA ARG A 863 -17.68 5.85 34.73
C ARG A 863 -17.39 5.08 36.02
N ILE A 864 -17.60 3.77 36.01
CA ILE A 864 -17.34 2.89 37.16
C ILE A 864 -15.86 2.94 37.52
N ILE A 865 -14.98 2.98 36.52
CA ILE A 865 -13.53 3.04 36.69
C ILE A 865 -13.05 4.41 37.16
N ILE A 866 -13.64 5.50 36.66
CA ILE A 866 -13.31 6.85 37.15
C ILE A 866 -13.70 7.03 38.64
N LYS A 867 -14.69 6.27 39.13
CA LYS A 867 -15.13 6.33 40.53
C LYS A 867 -14.31 5.46 41.50
N THR A 868 -13.48 4.52 41.02
CA THR A 868 -12.90 3.46 41.87
C THR A 868 -11.88 3.96 42.89
N GLU A 869 -11.07 4.95 42.51
CA GLU A 869 -10.10 5.58 43.40
C GLU A 869 -10.33 7.09 43.43
N PRO A 870 -11.11 7.62 44.39
CA PRO A 870 -11.11 9.04 44.64
C PRO A 870 -9.69 9.46 45.07
N MET A 871 -9.07 10.32 44.27
CA MET A 871 -7.84 11.04 44.63
C MET A 871 -8.16 12.01 45.79
N SER A 872 -8.18 11.49 47.02
CA SER A 872 -8.45 12.26 48.24
C SER A 872 -7.22 12.98 48.76
#